data_AF-A0A556THH0-F1
#
_entry.id   AF-A0A556THH0-F1
#
_cell.length_a   1.000
_cell.length_b   1.000
_cell.length_c   1.000
_cell.angle_alpha   90.00
_cell.angle_beta   90.00
_cell.angle_gamma   90.00
#
_symmetry.space_group_name_H-M   'P 1'
#
loop_
_entity.id
_entity.type
_entity.pdbx_description
1 polymer ?
#
loop_
_entity_poly.entity_id
_entity_poly.type
_entity_poly.pdbx_seq_one_letter_code
_entity_poly.pdbx_strand_id
1 'polypeptide(L)'
;MAVAAENRVLTYTVYKWSSYSSTYLPENILVDKPNDQSSRWSSESNYPPQYLILKLERPAIVLSITYGKYEKTHVCNLKKFKVFGGMSEENMTELLSSGLKNDFNKETFTLKHKIDEQMFPCRYIKIVPLMSWGPSFNFSIWYIELHGIEDPDVVQPCLNWYSKYREQEAIRLCLKHFRQHNYTEAFESLQKKTRIALEHPMLTHLHERLVLRGDFDACEELIDKAVRDGLFNQYISQQEYKPRWSQIIPKCSKGDGDDSRPGMRGGHQMVIDVQTETVYLFGGWDGTQDLADFWAYSVQENQWSCISRDTEKENGPSARSCHKMCIDSQRRQIYTLGRYLDSSVRNSKSLKSDFYRYDIDANTWTLLSEDTSADGGPKLVFDHQMCMDSEKHMIYTFGGRILTCNGSVDDGRTSEPQFSGLYAYHCLAGTWSLLRDDSCNAGPEDVQSRIGHCMLFHTRNRCLYVFGGQRSKTYLNDFFSYDVDADHVEIISDGTKKDSGMVPMTGFTQRATIDPELNEIHVLSGLSKDKDKREENVRNSFWIYDIARNNWSCVYKNDQAAKENPSKTLQEEEPCPRFAHQLVYDELHKVHYLFGGNPGKSSSPKMRLDDFWSLKLCRPSKEYLLRHCKYLIRKYRPWDKDGIVSCDIKAVHYLLLELSAEAEEHVIRAEDVIRKILSNKQVVYGVNTGFGKFAQTVVENDRLKELQENVIYASSAASCLSWVPEQGTVGASGDLAPLAHLALGLMGQGRMWSPETGWTNAMTVLERHGLTPISLKPKEGLALINGTQMISSLGAEAVERAVAITRQADVIAALTLEALKGTNKAFDIDVHAVRPHPGQKLVAQRFRSLLHSDLFPSEIADEKTYKGVQDAYTLRCCPQVHGIANDTNDFVRKILNTELNSATDNPALDFLAIGVHELANISERRIERLCNPSLSNLPAFLVKEGGLNTGFMVVHCTAAALVSENKVLCHPASVDTLSTSAATEDHVSMGGWAARKALKVVEHVEQVLAIELLAACQALEFHRPLKTTEPLEKVYELLRSVVRPLNKDRVMSLDIEAAHKLLLQEKVWEAVLPYMDQYRKHEQQQFASSNFSS
;
A
#
# COMPACT_ATOMS: atom_id res chain seq x y z
N MET A 1 13.95 33.44 44.10
CA MET A 1 14.78 33.50 42.88
C MET A 1 15.47 32.16 42.76
N ALA A 2 15.17 31.38 41.71
CA ALA A 2 16.00 30.23 41.35
C ALA A 2 17.17 30.74 40.52
N VAL A 3 18.39 30.27 40.80
CA VAL A 3 19.54 30.52 39.92
C VAL A 3 19.32 29.68 38.67
N ALA A 4 19.46 30.28 37.49
CA ALA A 4 19.42 29.53 36.25
C ALA A 4 20.66 28.62 36.19
N ALA A 5 20.47 27.31 36.10
CA ALA A 5 21.56 26.35 36.04
C ALA A 5 22.43 26.64 34.80
N GLU A 6 23.70 26.94 35.02
CA GLU A 6 24.60 27.37 33.95
C GLU A 6 24.85 26.24 32.95
N ASN A 7 24.63 26.51 31.67
CA ASN A 7 25.09 25.66 30.58
C ASN A 7 26.62 25.76 30.49
N ARG A 8 27.32 24.62 30.61
CA ARG A 8 28.79 24.56 30.68
C ARG A 8 29.34 23.47 29.74
N VAL A 9 30.62 23.61 29.38
CA VAL A 9 31.37 22.57 28.65
C VAL A 9 31.53 21.34 29.55
N LEU A 10 31.15 20.16 29.04
CA LEU A 10 31.15 18.89 29.75
C LEU A 10 32.43 18.10 29.48
N THR A 11 33.17 17.75 30.54
CA THR A 11 34.38 16.92 30.44
C THR A 11 34.04 15.47 30.11
N TYR A 12 34.76 14.89 29.15
CA TYR A 12 34.58 13.50 28.72
C TYR A 12 35.91 12.82 28.36
N THR A 13 35.92 11.49 28.38
CA THR A 13 36.98 10.65 27.81
C THR A 13 36.48 9.91 26.58
N VAL A 14 37.35 9.67 25.60
CA VAL A 14 37.06 8.69 24.55
C VAL A 14 37.11 7.29 25.18
N TYR A 15 36.05 6.51 25.01
CA TYR A 15 35.83 5.27 25.76
C TYR A 15 35.86 4.01 24.88
N LYS A 16 35.35 4.09 23.65
CA LYS A 16 35.24 2.95 22.73
C LYS A 16 35.03 3.43 21.30
N TRP A 17 35.44 2.65 20.31
CA TRP A 17 35.32 2.98 18.89
C TRP A 17 35.19 1.70 18.05
N SER A 18 34.79 1.85 16.78
CA SER A 18 34.69 0.72 15.84
C SER A 18 36.02 0.34 15.20
N SER A 19 36.77 1.32 14.69
CA SER A 19 38.08 1.20 14.03
C SER A 19 38.80 2.54 14.07
N TYR A 20 40.11 2.56 13.83
CA TYR A 20 40.86 3.79 13.57
C TYR A 20 42.10 3.47 12.72
N SER A 21 42.37 4.30 11.71
CA SER A 21 43.65 4.21 10.99
C SER A 21 44.80 4.62 11.93
N SER A 22 45.91 3.89 11.88
CA SER A 22 47.03 4.04 12.85
C SER A 22 47.63 5.44 13.00
N THR A 23 47.46 6.32 12.01
CA THR A 23 47.90 7.74 12.05
C THR A 23 46.87 8.70 12.68
N TYR A 24 45.63 8.26 12.89
CA TYR A 24 44.48 9.12 13.22
C TYR A 24 43.71 8.56 14.44
N LEU A 25 44.36 8.67 15.60
CA LEU A 25 43.91 8.13 16.89
C LEU A 25 42.54 8.69 17.33
N PRO A 26 41.70 7.87 18.02
CA PRO A 26 40.43 8.31 18.59
C PRO A 26 40.55 9.54 19.52
N GLU A 27 41.61 9.62 20.30
CA GLU A 27 41.86 10.67 21.30
C GLU A 27 42.12 12.05 20.68
N ASN A 28 42.48 12.12 19.40
CA ASN A 28 42.76 13.38 18.71
C ASN A 28 41.57 14.34 18.70
N ILE A 29 40.34 13.85 18.86
CA ILE A 29 39.12 14.68 18.91
C ILE A 29 39.00 15.54 20.17
N LEU A 30 39.90 15.37 21.15
CA LEU A 30 39.91 16.12 22.40
C LEU A 30 40.53 17.52 22.27
N VAL A 31 41.26 17.80 21.18
CA VAL A 31 41.99 19.07 21.00
C VAL A 31 41.72 19.66 19.61
N ASP A 32 41.14 20.86 19.59
CA ASP A 32 40.84 21.59 18.37
C ASP A 32 42.11 22.18 17.73
N LYS A 33 42.63 21.50 16.70
CA LYS A 33 43.76 21.97 15.89
C LYS A 33 43.37 21.99 14.40
N PRO A 34 42.60 22.99 13.93
CA PRO A 34 42.14 23.05 12.54
C PRO A 34 43.29 22.99 11.52
N ASN A 35 44.49 23.47 11.87
CA ASN A 35 45.65 23.55 10.99
C ASN A 35 46.51 22.26 10.95
N ASP A 36 46.15 21.22 11.72
CA ASP A 36 46.91 19.98 11.85
C ASP A 36 46.11 18.81 11.25
N GLN A 37 46.51 18.33 10.07
CA GLN A 37 45.77 17.28 9.36
C GLN A 37 45.80 15.92 10.11
N SER A 38 46.71 15.74 11.07
CA SER A 38 46.79 14.56 11.93
C SER A 38 45.82 14.62 13.12
N SER A 39 45.38 15.81 13.53
CA SER A 39 44.49 16.04 14.68
C SER A 39 43.03 15.70 14.37
N ARG A 40 42.79 14.41 14.12
CA ARG A 40 41.48 13.80 13.92
C ARG A 40 41.49 12.34 14.33
N TRP A 41 40.33 11.82 14.68
CA TRP A 41 40.02 10.41 14.48
C TRP A 41 39.70 10.17 13.00
N SER A 42 40.11 9.02 12.46
CA SER A 42 39.61 8.54 11.17
C SER A 42 39.43 7.03 11.20
N SER A 43 38.28 6.52 10.76
CA SER A 43 38.01 5.08 10.65
C SER A 43 38.94 4.39 9.66
N GLU A 44 39.06 3.05 9.75
CA GLU A 44 39.83 2.24 8.78
C GLU A 44 39.06 1.97 7.47
N SER A 45 37.74 2.02 7.51
CA SER A 45 36.88 1.90 6.31
C SER A 45 35.78 2.96 6.28
N ASN A 46 35.22 3.17 5.09
CA ASN A 46 34.05 3.99 4.82
C ASN A 46 32.72 3.22 4.91
N TYR A 47 32.72 1.97 5.39
CA TYR A 47 31.54 1.12 5.44
C TYR A 47 30.92 1.11 6.86
N PRO A 48 29.64 1.52 7.02
CA PRO A 48 28.95 1.43 8.31
C PRO A 48 28.76 -0.03 8.78
N PRO A 49 28.66 -0.29 10.10
CA PRO A 49 28.65 0.68 11.18
C PRO A 49 30.06 1.08 11.63
N GLN A 50 30.37 2.38 11.54
CA GLN A 50 31.49 2.98 12.27
C GLN A 50 30.93 3.83 13.42
N TYR A 51 31.65 3.93 14.53
CA TYR A 51 31.20 4.70 15.69
C TYR A 51 32.35 5.11 16.61
N LEU A 52 32.10 6.12 17.44
CA LEU A 52 32.96 6.55 18.53
C LEU A 52 32.08 6.90 19.75
N ILE A 53 32.39 6.29 20.90
CA ILE A 53 31.69 6.46 22.18
C ILE A 53 32.54 7.30 23.12
N LEU A 54 31.94 8.38 23.59
CA LEU A 54 32.43 9.27 24.64
C LEU A 54 31.79 8.86 25.97
N LYS A 55 32.57 8.92 27.05
CA LYS A 55 32.09 8.74 28.42
C LYS A 55 32.32 10.05 29.17
N LEU A 56 31.25 10.70 29.60
CA LEU A 56 31.33 11.91 30.42
C LEU A 56 32.02 11.59 31.75
N GLU A 57 32.62 12.57 32.44
CA GLU A 57 33.18 12.38 33.78
C GLU A 57 32.09 12.16 34.85
N ARG A 58 30.96 12.84 34.68
CA ARG A 58 29.75 12.77 35.52
C ARG A 58 28.51 12.55 34.63
N PRO A 59 27.40 11.99 35.13
CA PRO A 59 26.13 12.05 34.41
C PRO A 59 25.73 13.53 34.22
N ALA A 60 25.19 13.89 33.05
CA ALA A 60 24.77 15.26 32.75
C ALA A 60 23.58 15.30 31.80
N ILE A 61 22.83 16.40 31.80
CA ILE A 61 21.85 16.70 30.75
C ILE A 61 22.62 17.34 29.58
N VAL A 62 22.88 16.58 28.51
CA VAL A 62 23.67 17.09 27.36
C VAL A 62 22.74 17.84 26.41
N LEU A 63 22.93 19.16 26.29
CA LEU A 63 22.06 20.07 25.55
C LEU A 63 22.51 20.24 24.10
N SER A 64 23.81 20.25 23.82
CA SER A 64 24.34 20.36 22.46
C SER A 64 25.71 19.69 22.26
N ILE A 65 26.05 19.47 21.00
CA ILE A 65 27.34 18.94 20.54
C ILE A 65 27.93 19.87 19.47
N THR A 66 29.20 20.26 19.61
CA THR A 66 29.95 21.03 18.61
C THR A 66 30.96 20.14 17.91
N TYR A 67 31.02 20.20 16.59
CA TYR A 67 32.05 19.58 15.76
C TYR A 67 33.04 20.64 15.30
N GLY A 68 34.33 20.44 15.59
CA GLY A 68 35.42 21.17 14.92
C GLY A 68 35.75 20.55 13.56
N LYS A 69 36.53 21.29 12.76
CA LYS A 69 36.87 20.94 11.37
C LYS A 69 38.30 21.35 11.03
N TYR A 70 38.82 20.82 9.93
CA TYR A 70 40.08 21.25 9.34
C TYR A 70 39.99 22.68 8.76
N GLU A 71 41.12 23.37 8.65
CA GLU A 71 41.27 24.73 8.08
C GLU A 71 40.72 24.88 6.64
N LYS A 72 40.47 23.76 5.95
CA LYS A 72 40.05 23.67 4.54
C LYS A 72 39.00 22.57 4.40
N THR A 73 38.22 22.62 3.31
CA THR A 73 37.24 21.58 2.99
C THR A 73 37.94 20.21 2.85
N HIS A 74 37.33 19.13 3.33
CA HIS A 74 37.97 17.81 3.36
C HIS A 74 36.96 16.69 3.07
N VAL A 75 37.30 15.81 2.12
CA VAL A 75 36.40 14.74 1.63
C VAL A 75 35.92 13.76 2.71
N CYS A 76 36.75 13.51 3.73
CA CYS A 76 36.40 12.67 4.89
C CYS A 76 35.40 13.29 5.89
N ASN A 77 35.01 14.56 5.72
CA ASN A 77 34.04 15.22 6.60
C ASN A 77 32.68 14.49 6.58
N LEU A 78 32.01 14.42 7.74
CA LEU A 78 30.76 13.66 7.88
C LEU A 78 29.58 14.35 7.19
N LYS A 79 29.14 13.82 6.05
CA LYS A 79 27.95 14.29 5.32
C LYS A 79 26.64 13.82 5.95
N LYS A 80 26.63 12.67 6.63
CA LYS A 80 25.55 12.23 7.53
C LYS A 80 26.11 11.48 8.74
N PHE A 81 25.52 11.70 9.91
CA PHE A 81 25.80 11.01 11.16
C PHE A 81 24.57 10.99 12.07
N LYS A 82 24.58 10.09 13.06
CA LYS A 82 23.65 10.09 14.21
C LYS A 82 24.41 10.25 15.52
N VAL A 83 23.76 10.82 16.52
CA VAL A 83 24.24 10.88 17.91
C VAL A 83 23.22 10.20 18.80
N PHE A 84 23.68 9.26 19.61
CA PHE A 84 22.90 8.57 20.62
C PHE A 84 23.46 8.88 22.01
N GLY A 85 22.66 8.74 23.06
CA GLY A 85 23.14 8.87 24.43
C GLY A 85 22.28 8.15 25.44
N GLY A 86 22.88 7.85 26.59
CA GLY A 86 22.20 7.14 27.68
C GLY A 86 23.11 6.86 28.86
N MET A 87 22.58 6.17 29.86
CA MET A 87 23.30 5.84 31.09
C MET A 87 24.18 4.58 30.99
N SER A 88 24.10 3.82 29.88
CA SER A 88 24.93 2.65 29.59
C SER A 88 25.33 2.64 28.10
N GLU A 89 26.39 1.92 27.73
CA GLU A 89 26.83 1.87 26.32
C GLU A 89 25.91 1.06 25.39
N GLU A 90 25.14 0.13 25.94
CA GLU A 90 24.24 -0.76 25.21
C GLU A 90 22.85 -0.14 24.99
N ASN A 91 22.35 0.61 25.99
CA ASN A 91 21.00 1.18 25.99
C ASN A 91 21.11 2.71 25.88
N MET A 92 20.95 3.21 24.65
CA MET A 92 20.98 4.64 24.32
C MET A 92 19.74 5.06 23.50
N THR A 93 19.28 6.28 23.73
CA THR A 93 18.25 6.96 22.93
C THR A 93 18.91 7.76 21.81
N GLU A 94 18.27 7.85 20.64
CA GLU A 94 18.73 8.75 19.57
C GLU A 94 18.49 10.22 19.97
N LEU A 95 19.55 11.01 19.96
CA LEU A 95 19.53 12.42 20.37
C LEU A 95 19.49 13.37 19.17
N LEU A 96 20.08 12.96 18.03
CA LEU A 96 20.22 13.76 16.81
C LEU A 96 20.50 12.85 15.60
N SER A 97 19.97 13.23 14.44
CA SER A 97 20.34 12.70 13.13
C SER A 97 20.58 13.89 12.20
N SER A 98 21.82 14.09 11.73
CA SER A 98 22.24 15.32 11.02
C SER A 98 23.42 15.07 10.07
N GLY A 99 24.05 16.13 9.58
CA GLY A 99 25.27 16.12 8.75
C GLY A 99 26.06 17.43 8.91
N LEU A 100 27.35 17.41 8.59
CA LEU A 100 28.22 18.58 8.63
C LEU A 100 28.33 19.23 7.23
N LYS A 101 28.33 20.56 7.17
CA LYS A 101 28.77 21.32 5.99
C LYS A 101 30.24 20.99 5.68
N ASN A 102 30.59 20.81 4.41
CA ASN A 102 32.00 20.64 4.00
C ASN A 102 32.71 22.00 3.87
N ASP A 103 32.90 22.66 5.01
CA ASP A 103 33.66 23.90 5.20
C ASP A 103 34.65 23.74 6.37
N PHE A 104 35.21 24.85 6.84
CA PHE A 104 36.14 24.91 7.98
C PHE A 104 35.50 25.48 9.27
N ASN A 105 34.21 25.82 9.24
CA ASN A 105 33.52 26.45 10.36
C ASN A 105 33.08 25.39 11.39
N LYS A 106 33.18 25.69 12.68
CA LYS A 106 32.59 24.82 13.72
C LYS A 106 31.07 24.79 13.57
N GLU A 107 30.46 23.63 13.82
CA GLU A 107 29.00 23.47 13.79
C GLU A 107 28.49 22.89 15.11
N THR A 108 27.57 23.60 15.77
CA THR A 108 26.92 23.19 17.01
C THR A 108 25.48 22.76 16.73
N PHE A 109 25.08 21.61 17.29
CA PHE A 109 23.74 21.04 17.13
C PHE A 109 23.10 20.81 18.49
N THR A 110 21.87 21.28 18.68
CA THR A 110 21.03 20.95 19.84
C THR A 110 20.69 19.46 19.84
N LEU A 111 20.79 18.83 21.00
CA LEU A 111 20.46 17.41 21.22
C LEU A 111 19.09 17.28 21.89
N LYS A 112 18.33 16.23 21.53
CA LYS A 112 17.12 15.84 22.26
C LYS A 112 17.51 15.39 23.68
N HIS A 113 17.15 16.20 24.67
CA HIS A 113 17.46 16.01 26.08
C HIS A 113 16.21 15.82 26.97
N LYS A 114 15.02 15.77 26.36
CA LYS A 114 13.72 15.56 27.03
C LYS A 114 12.96 14.33 26.52
N ILE A 115 12.17 13.74 27.41
CA ILE A 115 11.13 12.74 27.16
C ILE A 115 9.92 13.16 28.02
N ASP A 116 8.73 13.30 27.42
CA ASP A 116 7.50 13.71 28.11
C ASP A 116 7.69 14.96 29.00
N GLU A 117 8.32 15.98 28.41
CA GLU A 117 8.84 17.23 29.01
C GLU A 117 9.89 17.11 30.14
N GLN A 118 10.09 15.92 30.70
CA GLN A 118 11.14 15.64 31.70
C GLN A 118 12.52 15.53 31.04
N MET A 119 13.54 16.13 31.65
CA MET A 119 14.92 15.98 31.19
C MET A 119 15.51 14.62 31.60
N PHE A 120 16.33 14.01 30.73
CA PHE A 120 17.01 12.74 31.02
C PHE A 120 18.55 12.87 30.96
N PRO A 121 19.30 12.25 31.87
CA PRO A 121 20.76 12.33 31.87
C PRO A 121 21.38 11.30 30.92
N CYS A 122 22.51 11.68 30.33
CA CYS A 122 23.43 10.76 29.67
C CYS A 122 24.68 10.57 30.53
N ARG A 123 25.30 9.40 30.43
CA ARG A 123 26.68 9.12 30.89
C ARG A 123 27.62 8.80 29.72
N TYR A 124 27.05 8.26 28.65
CA TYR A 124 27.72 7.93 27.40
C TYR A 124 27.05 8.66 26.24
N ILE A 125 27.84 9.11 25.26
CA ILE A 125 27.40 9.70 23.99
C ILE A 125 28.08 8.91 22.87
N LYS A 126 27.30 8.40 21.90
CA LYS A 126 27.79 7.61 20.77
C LYS A 126 27.54 8.34 19.46
N ILE A 127 28.62 8.74 18.79
CA ILE A 127 28.58 9.32 17.45
C ILE A 127 28.69 8.17 16.45
N VAL A 128 27.82 8.14 15.44
CA VAL A 128 27.75 7.11 14.40
C VAL A 128 27.79 7.78 13.02
N PRO A 129 28.97 7.86 12.36
CA PRO A 129 29.08 8.20 10.95
C PRO A 129 28.23 7.29 10.06
N LEU A 130 27.56 7.89 9.07
CA LEU A 130 26.72 7.17 8.09
C LEU A 130 27.17 7.43 6.64
N MET A 131 27.69 8.63 6.35
CA MET A 131 28.19 9.01 5.01
C MET A 131 29.23 10.13 5.14
N SER A 132 30.32 10.04 4.38
CA SER A 132 31.34 11.09 4.19
C SER A 132 31.04 11.93 2.94
N TRP A 133 31.72 13.07 2.76
CA TRP A 133 31.52 13.91 1.56
C TRP A 133 32.14 13.33 0.28
N GLY A 134 33.24 12.58 0.38
CA GLY A 134 33.80 11.77 -0.69
C GLY A 134 33.36 10.29 -0.57
N PRO A 135 32.61 9.72 -1.53
CA PRO A 135 31.99 8.39 -1.38
C PRO A 135 32.96 7.25 -1.01
N SER A 136 34.20 7.30 -1.50
CA SER A 136 35.24 6.29 -1.26
C SER A 136 36.18 6.61 -0.10
N PHE A 137 35.87 7.62 0.74
CA PHE A 137 36.74 8.09 1.82
C PHE A 137 36.21 7.73 3.19
N ASN A 138 37.11 7.28 4.06
CA ASN A 138 36.84 6.94 5.46
C ASN A 138 36.25 8.14 6.23
N PHE A 139 35.53 7.84 7.31
CA PHE A 139 34.90 8.86 8.14
C PHE A 139 35.92 9.51 9.05
N SER A 140 35.94 10.84 9.13
CA SER A 140 36.78 11.57 10.09
C SER A 140 35.97 12.47 11.02
N ILE A 141 36.43 12.56 12.28
CA ILE A 141 35.98 13.54 13.27
C ILE A 141 37.23 14.29 13.74
N TRP A 142 37.22 15.62 13.66
CA TRP A 142 38.40 16.44 13.96
C TRP A 142 38.46 16.83 15.44
N TYR A 143 37.36 17.35 15.97
CA TYR A 143 37.23 17.78 17.36
C TYR A 143 35.76 17.70 17.79
N ILE A 144 35.52 17.39 19.07
CA ILE A 144 34.19 17.39 19.69
C ILE A 144 34.19 18.22 20.98
N GLU A 145 33.18 19.08 21.12
CA GLU A 145 32.80 19.75 22.37
C GLU A 145 31.38 19.33 22.74
N LEU A 146 31.09 19.17 24.03
CA LEU A 146 29.75 18.88 24.55
C LEU A 146 29.36 19.96 25.54
N HIS A 147 28.14 20.46 25.46
CA HIS A 147 27.60 21.44 26.42
C HIS A 147 26.36 20.88 27.12
N GLY A 148 26.18 21.26 28.37
CA GLY A 148 24.99 20.91 29.13
C GLY A 148 25.04 21.26 30.61
N ILE A 149 24.21 20.56 31.38
CA ILE A 149 24.04 20.77 32.82
C ILE A 149 24.59 19.56 33.58
N GLU A 150 25.65 19.77 34.36
CA GLU A 150 26.23 18.79 35.29
C GLU A 150 25.83 19.00 36.77
N ASP A 151 25.06 20.05 37.04
CA ASP A 151 24.64 20.45 38.40
C ASP A 151 23.91 19.29 39.11
N PRO A 152 24.43 18.75 40.24
CA PRO A 152 23.81 17.66 40.98
C PRO A 152 22.35 17.92 41.38
N ASP A 153 22.00 19.17 41.70
CA ASP A 153 20.64 19.52 42.15
C ASP A 153 19.61 19.44 41.00
N VAL A 154 20.07 19.53 39.74
CA VAL A 154 19.25 19.33 38.54
C VAL A 154 19.35 17.89 38.03
N VAL A 155 20.56 17.32 37.98
CA VAL A 155 20.82 16.01 37.39
C VAL A 155 20.30 14.86 38.25
N GLN A 156 20.40 14.92 39.58
CA GLN A 156 20.01 13.82 40.45
C GLN A 156 18.49 13.53 40.44
N PRO A 157 17.58 14.53 40.45
CA PRO A 157 16.16 14.32 40.21
C PRO A 157 15.87 13.65 38.85
N CYS A 158 16.51 14.14 37.78
CA CYS A 158 16.35 13.58 36.43
C CYS A 158 16.87 12.14 36.32
N LEU A 159 17.95 11.79 37.01
CA LEU A 159 18.49 10.43 37.08
C LEU A 159 17.53 9.49 37.83
N ASN A 160 16.98 9.94 38.95
CA ASN A 160 15.99 9.20 39.74
C ASN A 160 14.70 8.98 38.95
N TRP A 161 14.26 9.96 38.16
CA TRP A 161 13.11 9.85 37.26
C TRP A 161 13.40 8.88 36.10
N TYR A 162 14.50 9.08 35.37
CA TYR A 162 14.85 8.27 34.19
C TYR A 162 15.09 6.79 34.54
N SER A 163 15.60 6.49 35.74
CA SER A 163 15.72 5.11 36.22
C SER A 163 14.34 4.44 36.37
N LYS A 164 13.35 5.14 36.95
CA LYS A 164 11.98 4.64 37.08
C LYS A 164 11.27 4.52 35.73
N TYR A 165 11.49 5.48 34.83
CA TYR A 165 10.98 5.43 33.46
C TYR A 165 11.49 4.18 32.71
N ARG A 166 12.80 3.89 32.80
CA ARG A 166 13.39 2.68 32.19
C ARG A 166 12.87 1.38 32.81
N GLU A 167 12.65 1.34 34.12
CA GLU A 167 12.03 0.20 34.81
C GLU A 167 10.59 -0.02 34.30
N GLN A 168 9.81 1.06 34.19
CA GLN A 168 8.43 1.03 33.69
C GLN A 168 8.35 0.55 32.24
N GLU A 169 9.18 1.07 31.34
CA GLU A 169 9.23 0.62 29.94
C GLU A 169 9.71 -0.83 29.81
N ALA A 170 10.66 -1.29 30.62
CA ALA A 170 11.10 -2.68 30.62
C ALA A 170 9.95 -3.62 31.02
N ILE A 171 9.21 -3.29 32.09
CA ILE A 171 8.02 -4.04 32.50
C ILE A 171 6.94 -4.01 31.39
N ARG A 172 6.73 -2.86 30.74
CA ARG A 172 5.76 -2.70 29.65
C ARG A 172 6.11 -3.57 28.44
N LEU A 173 7.40 -3.71 28.11
CA LEU A 173 7.89 -4.62 27.08
C LEU A 173 7.73 -6.09 27.46
N CYS A 174 7.98 -6.47 28.72
CA CYS A 174 7.68 -7.81 29.22
C CYS A 174 6.18 -8.15 29.13
N LEU A 175 5.30 -7.22 29.54
CA LEU A 175 3.85 -7.36 29.37
C LEU A 175 3.45 -7.53 27.90
N LYS A 176 4.08 -6.79 26.97
CA LYS A 176 3.86 -6.96 25.53
C LYS A 176 4.25 -8.37 25.07
N HIS A 177 5.45 -8.82 25.42
CA HIS A 177 5.96 -10.14 25.06
C HIS A 177 5.08 -11.27 25.61
N PHE A 178 4.72 -11.23 26.90
CA PHE A 178 3.85 -12.24 27.50
C PHE A 178 2.47 -12.32 26.84
N ARG A 179 1.87 -11.18 26.46
CA ARG A 179 0.63 -11.18 25.68
C ARG A 179 0.83 -11.77 24.28
N GLN A 180 1.90 -11.41 23.58
CA GLN A 180 2.19 -11.92 22.22
C GLN A 180 2.44 -13.44 22.17
N HIS A 181 2.94 -14.04 23.26
CA HIS A 181 3.14 -15.50 23.37
C HIS A 181 2.03 -16.20 24.18
N ASN A 182 0.94 -15.51 24.52
CA ASN A 182 -0.20 -16.03 25.29
C ASN A 182 0.17 -16.61 26.69
N TYR A 183 1.17 -16.02 27.35
CA TYR A 183 1.62 -16.39 28.70
C TYR A 183 0.78 -15.65 29.77
N THR A 184 -0.51 -15.97 29.85
CA THR A 184 -1.52 -15.21 30.59
C THR A 184 -1.21 -15.06 32.08
N GLU A 185 -0.79 -16.12 32.77
CA GLU A 185 -0.48 -16.05 34.22
C GLU A 185 0.67 -15.09 34.53
N ALA A 186 1.71 -15.08 33.69
CA ALA A 186 2.85 -14.18 33.81
C ALA A 186 2.46 -12.72 33.51
N PHE A 187 1.61 -12.53 32.49
CA PHE A 187 1.04 -11.22 32.16
C PHE A 187 0.23 -10.64 33.32
N GLU A 188 -0.77 -11.37 33.82
CA GLU A 188 -1.64 -10.92 34.90
C GLU A 188 -0.89 -10.70 36.21
N SER A 189 0.01 -11.62 36.57
CA SER A 189 0.81 -11.50 37.79
C SER A 189 1.70 -10.26 37.77
N LEU A 190 2.37 -9.99 36.65
CA LEU A 190 3.22 -8.81 36.48
C LEU A 190 2.39 -7.53 36.45
N GLN A 191 1.27 -7.50 35.72
CA GLN A 191 0.39 -6.32 35.63
C GLN A 191 -0.24 -5.98 36.98
N LYS A 192 -0.78 -6.98 37.70
CA LYS A 192 -1.41 -6.82 39.02
C LYS A 192 -0.43 -6.32 40.09
N LYS A 193 0.82 -6.79 40.04
CA LYS A 193 1.88 -6.40 40.99
C LYS A 193 2.43 -5.00 40.71
N THR A 194 2.59 -4.62 39.45
CA THR A 194 3.26 -3.37 39.05
C THR A 194 2.29 -2.21 38.77
N ARG A 195 1.04 -2.52 38.43
CA ARG A 195 -0.02 -1.59 38.00
C ARG A 195 0.33 -0.74 36.76
N ILE A 196 1.31 -1.17 35.97
CA ILE A 196 1.72 -0.50 34.74
C ILE A 196 0.74 -0.83 33.61
N ALA A 197 0.28 0.20 32.90
CA ALA A 197 -0.51 0.04 31.69
C ALA A 197 0.38 -0.38 30.51
N LEU A 198 0.00 -1.44 29.79
CA LEU A 198 0.70 -1.89 28.59
C LEU A 198 0.62 -0.85 27.45
N GLU A 199 -0.56 -0.27 27.28
CA GLU A 199 -1.02 0.45 26.09
C GLU A 199 -2.32 1.23 26.38
N HIS A 200 -2.82 1.97 25.39
CA HIS A 200 -4.11 2.65 25.49
C HIS A 200 -5.28 1.66 25.67
N PRO A 201 -6.28 1.90 26.55
CA PRO A 201 -7.33 0.93 26.87
C PRO A 201 -8.07 0.36 25.65
N MET A 202 -8.28 1.15 24.58
CA MET A 202 -8.96 0.65 23.36
C MET A 202 -8.18 -0.44 22.63
N LEU A 203 -6.84 -0.46 22.69
CA LEU A 203 -6.04 -1.55 22.11
C LEU A 203 -6.22 -2.85 22.90
N THR A 204 -6.39 -2.77 24.23
CA THR A 204 -6.69 -3.93 25.06
C THR A 204 -8.12 -4.42 24.85
N HIS A 205 -9.10 -3.53 24.65
CA HIS A 205 -10.46 -3.94 24.25
C HIS A 205 -10.50 -4.56 22.85
N LEU A 206 -9.69 -4.06 21.90
CA LEU A 206 -9.57 -4.64 20.57
C LEU A 206 -8.92 -6.02 20.62
N HIS A 207 -7.86 -6.20 21.41
CA HIS A 207 -7.27 -7.51 21.68
C HIS A 207 -8.27 -8.47 22.35
N GLU A 208 -9.03 -8.01 23.33
CA GLU A 208 -10.04 -8.83 23.99
C GLU A 208 -11.13 -9.29 23.01
N ARG A 209 -11.72 -8.37 22.24
CA ARG A 209 -12.76 -8.69 21.25
C ARG A 209 -12.20 -9.58 20.13
N LEU A 210 -11.09 -9.20 19.50
CA LEU A 210 -10.57 -9.87 18.30
C LEU A 210 -9.85 -11.20 18.61
N VAL A 211 -9.00 -11.23 19.65
CA VAL A 211 -8.07 -12.36 19.91
C VAL A 211 -8.62 -13.31 20.96
N LEU A 212 -9.24 -12.80 22.04
CA LEU A 212 -9.74 -13.65 23.14
C LEU A 212 -11.18 -14.13 22.92
N ARG A 213 -12.05 -13.29 22.35
CA ARG A 213 -13.47 -13.60 22.13
C ARG A 213 -13.80 -14.05 20.70
N GLY A 214 -13.10 -13.53 19.69
CA GLY A 214 -13.45 -13.74 18.27
C GLY A 214 -14.69 -12.95 17.85
N ASP A 215 -14.93 -11.81 18.47
CA ASP A 215 -16.11 -10.94 18.29
C ASP A 215 -15.78 -9.84 17.26
N PHE A 216 -15.90 -10.20 15.97
CA PHE A 216 -15.50 -9.34 14.84
C PHE A 216 -16.41 -8.12 14.68
N ASP A 217 -17.71 -8.29 14.88
CA ASP A 217 -18.69 -7.23 14.69
C ASP A 217 -18.49 -6.13 15.76
N ALA A 218 -18.25 -6.52 17.02
CA ALA A 218 -17.87 -5.56 18.07
C ALA A 218 -16.45 -5.00 17.90
N CYS A 219 -15.56 -5.64 17.12
CA CYS A 219 -14.29 -4.99 16.74
C CYS A 219 -14.53 -3.85 15.76
N GLU A 220 -15.42 -4.02 14.78
CA GLU A 220 -15.76 -2.96 13.84
C GLU A 220 -16.39 -1.75 14.52
N GLU A 221 -17.36 -1.95 15.43
CA GLU A 221 -17.95 -0.86 16.22
C GLU A 221 -16.89 -0.05 16.99
N LEU A 222 -15.83 -0.72 17.46
CA LEU A 222 -14.74 -0.10 18.20
C LEU A 222 -13.85 0.75 17.30
N ILE A 223 -13.66 0.37 16.03
CA ILE A 223 -12.98 1.18 15.02
C ILE A 223 -13.87 2.33 14.53
N ASP A 224 -15.16 2.09 14.28
CA ASP A 224 -16.15 3.13 13.98
C ASP A 224 -16.16 4.21 15.08
N LYS A 225 -16.07 3.78 16.34
CA LYS A 225 -15.89 4.70 17.48
C LYS A 225 -14.52 5.40 17.44
N ALA A 226 -13.41 4.70 17.24
CA ALA A 226 -12.08 5.31 17.16
C ALA A 226 -11.96 6.40 16.08
N VAL A 227 -12.67 6.26 14.96
CA VAL A 227 -12.75 7.26 13.88
C VAL A 227 -13.61 8.46 14.30
N ARG A 228 -14.78 8.25 14.91
CA ARG A 228 -15.63 9.33 15.46
C ARG A 228 -14.94 10.12 16.57
N ASP A 229 -14.28 9.44 17.48
CA ASP A 229 -13.50 10.00 18.59
C ASP A 229 -12.20 10.70 18.11
N GLY A 230 -11.91 10.68 16.79
CA GLY A 230 -10.83 11.44 16.17
C GLY A 230 -9.42 10.88 16.36
N LEU A 231 -9.27 9.64 16.83
CA LEU A 231 -7.96 9.05 17.16
C LEU A 231 -7.04 8.92 15.94
N PHE A 232 -7.60 8.83 14.73
CA PHE A 232 -6.85 8.82 13.47
C PHE A 232 -6.35 10.22 13.03
N ASN A 233 -6.83 11.32 13.61
CA ASN A 233 -6.48 12.68 13.19
C ASN A 233 -4.96 12.92 13.25
N GLN A 234 -4.30 12.50 14.34
CA GLN A 234 -2.86 12.65 14.52
C GLN A 234 -2.08 11.84 13.47
N TYR A 235 -2.49 10.59 13.23
CA TYR A 235 -1.89 9.73 12.21
C TYR A 235 -1.99 10.37 10.82
N ILE A 236 -3.18 10.86 10.44
CA ILE A 236 -3.44 11.54 9.16
C ILE A 236 -2.53 12.77 9.01
N SER A 237 -2.43 13.62 10.04
CA SER A 237 -1.58 14.84 10.01
C SER A 237 -0.08 14.56 9.93
N GLN A 238 0.35 13.32 10.24
CA GLN A 238 1.73 12.87 10.13
C GLN A 238 2.02 12.15 8.79
N GLN A 239 1.01 11.91 7.95
CA GLN A 239 1.23 11.30 6.64
C GLN A 239 1.81 12.31 5.65
N GLU A 240 2.70 11.83 4.79
CA GLU A 240 3.15 12.54 3.60
C GLU A 240 1.96 12.83 2.67
N TYR A 241 1.90 14.03 2.12
CA TYR A 241 0.95 14.36 1.07
C TYR A 241 1.30 13.61 -0.22
N LYS A 242 0.27 13.11 -0.90
CA LYS A 242 0.38 12.61 -2.28
C LYS A 242 -0.22 13.65 -3.23
N PRO A 243 0.49 14.07 -4.29
CA PRO A 243 -0.05 15.02 -5.25
C PRO A 243 -1.11 14.33 -6.11
N ARG A 244 -2.22 15.02 -6.37
CA ARG A 244 -3.19 14.63 -7.39
C ARG A 244 -3.31 15.77 -8.40
N TRP A 245 -2.54 15.68 -9.47
CA TRP A 245 -2.70 16.53 -10.65
C TRP A 245 -3.96 16.14 -11.42
N SER A 246 -4.60 17.12 -12.05
CA SER A 246 -5.68 16.90 -13.02
C SER A 246 -5.69 18.06 -14.01
N GLN A 247 -5.51 17.76 -15.30
CA GLN A 247 -5.60 18.77 -16.35
C GLN A 247 -7.03 19.30 -16.42
N ILE A 248 -7.16 20.62 -16.50
CA ILE A 248 -8.45 21.30 -16.65
C ILE A 248 -8.73 21.43 -18.13
N ILE A 249 -9.88 20.91 -18.57
CA ILE A 249 -10.40 21.09 -19.93
C ILE A 249 -11.68 21.94 -19.81
N PRO A 250 -11.60 23.26 -20.07
CA PRO A 250 -12.75 24.16 -20.00
C PRO A 250 -13.84 23.80 -21.01
N LYS A 251 -15.10 24.09 -20.66
CA LYS A 251 -16.24 24.02 -21.58
C LYS A 251 -16.08 25.08 -22.68
N CYS A 252 -16.09 24.67 -23.95
CA CYS A 252 -16.19 25.61 -25.08
C CYS A 252 -17.66 25.86 -25.46
N SER A 253 -18.04 27.12 -25.61
CA SER A 253 -19.31 27.53 -26.22
C SER A 253 -19.39 27.06 -27.68
N LYS A 254 -20.53 26.52 -28.12
CA LYS A 254 -20.74 26.11 -29.53
C LYS A 254 -20.88 27.34 -30.44
N GLY A 255 -19.76 27.85 -30.96
CA GLY A 255 -19.73 28.92 -31.96
C GLY A 255 -18.32 29.43 -32.21
N ASP A 256 -17.54 29.61 -31.15
CA ASP A 256 -16.19 30.16 -31.20
C ASP A 256 -15.12 29.06 -31.26
N GLY A 257 -14.02 29.33 -31.96
CA GLY A 257 -12.91 28.39 -32.12
C GLY A 257 -11.90 28.45 -30.97
N ASP A 258 -10.61 28.47 -31.33
CA ASP A 258 -9.47 28.59 -30.40
C ASP A 258 -9.44 29.95 -29.65
N ASP A 259 -10.39 30.85 -29.95
CA ASP A 259 -10.56 32.17 -29.36
C ASP A 259 -11.34 32.16 -28.03
N SER A 260 -11.76 30.98 -27.55
CA SER A 260 -12.60 30.77 -26.35
C SER A 260 -11.82 30.63 -25.03
N ARG A 261 -10.49 30.74 -25.05
CA ARG A 261 -9.58 30.54 -23.91
C ARG A 261 -8.29 31.37 -24.07
N PRO A 262 -7.51 31.64 -22.99
CA PRO A 262 -6.23 32.33 -23.12
C PRO A 262 -5.22 31.51 -23.94
N GLY A 263 -4.61 32.13 -24.96
CA GLY A 263 -3.54 31.51 -25.75
C GLY A 263 -2.21 31.32 -24.98
N MET A 264 -1.24 30.66 -25.63
CA MET A 264 0.04 30.28 -25.02
C MET A 264 0.85 31.49 -24.51
N ARG A 265 1.45 31.38 -23.31
CA ARG A 265 2.16 32.51 -22.68
C ARG A 265 3.10 32.12 -21.53
N GLY A 266 4.09 32.97 -21.27
CA GLY A 266 4.94 32.91 -20.08
C GLY A 266 5.24 34.31 -19.54
N GLY A 267 5.55 34.43 -18.24
CA GLY A 267 5.71 35.74 -17.59
C GLY A 267 4.41 36.56 -17.49
N HIS A 268 3.26 35.89 -17.66
CA HIS A 268 1.93 36.37 -17.30
C HIS A 268 1.76 36.37 -15.78
N GLN A 269 0.69 37.00 -15.29
CA GLN A 269 0.30 36.91 -13.89
C GLN A 269 -1.12 36.39 -13.76
N MET A 270 -1.41 35.84 -12.58
CA MET A 270 -2.72 35.36 -12.15
C MET A 270 -2.91 35.70 -10.68
N VAL A 271 -4.16 35.94 -10.32
CA VAL A 271 -4.66 36.03 -8.93
C VAL A 271 -5.95 35.20 -8.85
N ILE A 272 -6.35 34.80 -7.65
CA ILE A 272 -7.60 34.08 -7.42
C ILE A 272 -8.46 34.83 -6.42
N ASP A 273 -9.72 35.02 -6.78
CA ASP A 273 -10.79 35.36 -5.85
C ASP A 273 -11.34 34.05 -5.27
N VAL A 274 -10.98 33.78 -4.01
CA VAL A 274 -11.38 32.54 -3.33
C VAL A 274 -12.86 32.52 -2.93
N GLN A 275 -13.54 33.67 -2.89
CA GLN A 275 -14.96 33.74 -2.51
C GLN A 275 -15.88 33.30 -3.65
N THR A 276 -15.47 33.55 -4.91
CA THR A 276 -16.23 33.17 -6.12
C THR A 276 -15.51 32.09 -6.95
N GLU A 277 -14.48 31.45 -6.38
CA GLU A 277 -13.60 30.49 -7.05
C GLU A 277 -13.17 30.95 -8.47
N THR A 278 -12.81 32.23 -8.59
CA THR A 278 -12.57 32.88 -9.89
C THR A 278 -11.09 33.23 -10.06
N VAL A 279 -10.45 32.62 -11.06
CA VAL A 279 -9.03 32.82 -11.38
C VAL A 279 -8.89 33.87 -12.47
N TYR A 280 -8.30 35.01 -12.16
CA TYR A 280 -8.01 36.07 -13.13
C TYR A 280 -6.61 35.88 -13.71
N LEU A 281 -6.44 36.18 -15.00
CA LEU A 281 -5.17 36.09 -15.73
C LEU A 281 -4.95 37.33 -16.59
N PHE A 282 -3.74 37.90 -16.56
CA PHE A 282 -3.38 39.06 -17.38
C PHE A 282 -2.05 38.89 -18.13
N GLY A 283 -2.06 39.28 -19.40
CA GLY A 283 -0.88 39.56 -20.21
C GLY A 283 0.11 38.39 -20.33
N GLY A 284 1.41 38.70 -20.24
CA GLY A 284 2.52 37.79 -20.50
C GLY A 284 3.06 37.88 -21.93
N TRP A 285 3.97 36.98 -22.29
CA TRP A 285 4.64 36.94 -23.60
C TRP A 285 4.43 35.59 -24.29
N ASP A 286 3.99 35.60 -25.55
CA ASP A 286 3.50 34.41 -26.29
C ASP A 286 4.59 33.58 -26.98
N GLY A 287 5.76 34.17 -27.25
CA GLY A 287 6.79 33.62 -28.15
C GLY A 287 7.33 34.67 -29.14
N THR A 288 6.58 35.75 -29.32
CA THR A 288 6.78 36.83 -30.27
C THR A 288 6.58 38.21 -29.65
N GLN A 289 5.48 38.43 -28.94
CA GLN A 289 5.05 39.74 -28.41
C GLN A 289 4.51 39.64 -26.98
N ASP A 290 4.49 40.77 -26.29
CA ASP A 290 3.75 40.93 -25.04
C ASP A 290 2.26 41.08 -25.31
N LEU A 291 1.43 40.65 -24.35
CA LEU A 291 -0.03 40.61 -24.47
C LEU A 291 -0.70 41.63 -23.52
N ALA A 292 -1.88 42.11 -23.92
CA ALA A 292 -2.76 43.02 -23.16
C ALA A 292 -4.16 42.41 -22.91
N ASP A 293 -4.32 41.09 -23.09
CA ASP A 293 -5.59 40.41 -22.87
C ASP A 293 -5.78 40.03 -21.39
N PHE A 294 -7.03 40.16 -20.93
CA PHE A 294 -7.43 39.97 -19.55
C PHE A 294 -8.62 39.02 -19.47
N TRP A 295 -8.48 37.98 -18.64
CA TRP A 295 -9.38 36.83 -18.60
C TRP A 295 -9.77 36.48 -17.17
N ALA A 296 -10.94 35.89 -17.01
CA ALA A 296 -11.36 35.18 -15.79
C ALA A 296 -11.75 33.74 -16.12
N TYR A 297 -11.46 32.82 -15.21
CA TYR A 297 -11.93 31.44 -15.23
C TYR A 297 -12.79 31.17 -14.00
N SER A 298 -14.03 30.71 -14.22
CA SER A 298 -14.88 30.20 -13.14
C SER A 298 -14.61 28.71 -12.94
N VAL A 299 -14.21 28.32 -11.73
CA VAL A 299 -14.06 26.91 -11.34
C VAL A 299 -15.42 26.19 -11.37
N GLN A 300 -16.46 26.83 -10.82
CA GLN A 300 -17.81 26.26 -10.72
C GLN A 300 -18.42 25.97 -12.09
N GLU A 301 -18.24 26.86 -13.06
CA GLU A 301 -18.69 26.64 -14.44
C GLU A 301 -17.69 25.88 -15.31
N ASN A 302 -16.43 25.69 -14.87
CA ASN A 302 -15.34 25.17 -15.69
C ASN A 302 -15.26 25.89 -17.06
N GLN A 303 -15.18 27.23 -17.04
CA GLN A 303 -15.22 28.05 -18.26
C GLN A 303 -14.36 29.31 -18.13
N TRP A 304 -13.64 29.64 -19.21
CA TRP A 304 -12.98 30.94 -19.38
C TRP A 304 -13.94 31.98 -19.97
N SER A 305 -13.79 33.22 -19.53
CA SER A 305 -14.42 34.42 -20.08
C SER A 305 -13.34 35.46 -20.35
N CYS A 306 -13.29 35.99 -21.57
CA CYS A 306 -12.45 37.13 -21.90
C CYS A 306 -13.13 38.39 -21.37
N ILE A 307 -12.46 39.11 -20.46
CA ILE A 307 -12.95 40.39 -19.93
C ILE A 307 -12.57 41.50 -20.91
N SER A 308 -11.31 41.51 -21.36
CA SER A 308 -10.81 42.41 -22.40
C SER A 308 -9.82 41.71 -23.31
N ARG A 309 -9.88 42.02 -24.60
CA ARG A 309 -8.89 41.59 -25.60
C ARG A 309 -7.65 42.49 -25.65
N ASP A 310 -7.77 43.71 -25.14
CA ASP A 310 -6.72 44.73 -25.17
C ASP A 310 -7.04 45.82 -24.14
N THR A 311 -6.53 45.65 -22.92
CA THR A 311 -6.81 46.55 -21.81
C THR A 311 -6.34 47.98 -22.05
N GLU A 312 -5.38 48.22 -22.94
CA GLU A 312 -4.89 49.57 -23.26
C GLU A 312 -5.99 50.42 -23.94
N LYS A 313 -6.88 49.79 -24.71
CA LYS A 313 -8.07 50.44 -25.31
C LYS A 313 -9.16 50.77 -24.29
N GLU A 314 -9.10 50.21 -23.09
CA GLU A 314 -10.11 50.30 -22.03
C GLU A 314 -9.61 51.10 -20.81
N ASN A 315 -8.55 51.91 -20.99
CA ASN A 315 -7.86 52.68 -19.95
C ASN A 315 -7.15 51.82 -18.88
N GLY A 316 -6.95 50.54 -19.17
CA GLY A 316 -6.12 49.62 -18.39
C GLY A 316 -4.64 49.63 -18.80
N PRO A 317 -3.86 48.64 -18.33
CA PRO A 317 -2.43 48.60 -18.58
C PRO A 317 -2.12 48.27 -20.04
N SER A 318 -1.07 48.89 -20.56
CA SER A 318 -0.43 48.50 -21.83
C SER A 318 0.14 47.08 -21.79
N ALA A 319 0.29 46.45 -22.95
CA ALA A 319 0.78 45.07 -23.10
C ALA A 319 2.09 44.80 -22.33
N ARG A 320 2.17 43.69 -21.57
CA ARG A 320 3.30 43.44 -20.65
C ARG A 320 3.52 42.00 -20.19
N SER A 321 4.79 41.63 -20.06
CA SER A 321 5.27 40.46 -19.30
C SER A 321 6.20 40.86 -18.14
N CYS A 322 6.43 39.91 -17.22
CA CYS A 322 7.29 40.04 -16.02
C CYS A 322 6.89 41.18 -15.06
N HIS A 323 5.65 41.66 -15.22
CA HIS A 323 4.91 42.49 -14.26
C HIS A 323 4.46 41.63 -13.06
N LYS A 324 3.85 42.24 -12.04
CA LYS A 324 3.22 41.52 -10.92
C LYS A 324 1.77 41.98 -10.70
N MET A 325 0.94 41.06 -10.19
CA MET A 325 -0.41 41.33 -9.73
C MET A 325 -0.58 40.89 -8.26
N CYS A 326 -1.47 41.55 -7.53
CA CYS A 326 -2.05 41.08 -6.27
C CYS A 326 -3.54 41.46 -6.19
N ILE A 327 -4.30 40.84 -5.28
CA ILE A 327 -5.74 41.06 -5.12
C ILE A 327 -6.05 41.41 -3.66
N ASP A 328 -6.87 42.44 -3.46
CA ASP A 328 -7.56 42.71 -2.21
C ASP A 328 -8.85 41.88 -2.20
N SER A 329 -8.85 40.82 -1.40
CA SER A 329 -9.98 39.90 -1.23
C SER A 329 -11.16 40.47 -0.44
N GLN A 330 -10.98 41.57 0.30
CA GLN A 330 -12.07 42.26 0.99
C GLN A 330 -12.74 43.31 0.07
N ARG A 331 -11.94 43.98 -0.77
CA ARG A 331 -12.41 45.06 -1.67
C ARG A 331 -12.72 44.59 -3.08
N ARG A 332 -12.39 43.34 -3.44
CA ARG A 332 -12.55 42.77 -4.79
C ARG A 332 -11.82 43.62 -5.84
N GLN A 333 -10.60 44.06 -5.50
CA GLN A 333 -9.78 44.97 -6.31
C GLN A 333 -8.41 44.35 -6.62
N ILE A 334 -8.02 44.34 -7.89
CA ILE A 334 -6.77 43.75 -8.39
C ILE A 334 -5.79 44.88 -8.71
N TYR A 335 -4.54 44.78 -8.26
CA TYR A 335 -3.52 45.80 -8.46
C TYR A 335 -2.36 45.26 -9.30
N THR A 336 -1.90 46.02 -10.29
CA THR A 336 -0.92 45.62 -11.32
C THR A 336 0.21 46.64 -11.41
N LEU A 337 1.47 46.18 -11.27
CA LEU A 337 2.67 47.02 -11.29
C LEU A 337 3.76 46.47 -12.22
N GLY A 338 4.49 47.38 -12.86
CA GLY A 338 5.73 47.11 -13.59
C GLY A 338 5.55 46.36 -14.91
N ARG A 339 6.68 46.09 -15.58
CA ARG A 339 6.82 45.35 -16.85
C ARG A 339 8.29 45.19 -17.24
N TYR A 340 8.62 44.16 -18.01
CA TYR A 340 9.88 44.13 -18.76
C TYR A 340 9.80 45.05 -20.00
N LEU A 341 10.94 45.58 -20.45
CA LEU A 341 11.11 46.27 -21.73
C LEU A 341 12.48 45.94 -22.33
N ASP A 342 12.52 45.63 -23.62
CA ASP A 342 13.79 45.41 -24.34
C ASP A 342 14.63 46.69 -24.44
N SER A 343 15.97 46.55 -24.47
CA SER A 343 16.90 47.69 -24.57
C SER A 343 16.69 48.60 -25.79
N SER A 344 16.10 48.09 -26.88
CA SER A 344 15.81 48.86 -28.10
C SER A 344 14.67 49.86 -27.95
N VAL A 345 13.76 49.69 -26.98
CA VAL A 345 12.56 50.54 -26.79
C VAL A 345 12.63 51.44 -25.54
N ARG A 346 13.74 51.42 -24.80
CA ARG A 346 13.92 52.22 -23.56
C ARG A 346 14.21 53.68 -23.87
N ASN A 347 13.37 54.55 -23.35
CA ASN A 347 13.51 56.00 -23.37
C ASN A 347 12.80 56.59 -22.12
N SER A 348 12.96 57.89 -21.88
CA SER A 348 12.41 58.56 -20.69
C SER A 348 10.88 58.53 -20.55
N LYS A 349 10.13 58.24 -21.61
CA LYS A 349 8.67 58.01 -21.53
C LYS A 349 8.32 56.55 -21.29
N SER A 350 8.99 55.60 -21.94
CA SER A 350 8.69 54.16 -21.78
C SER A 350 9.13 53.61 -20.41
N LEU A 351 10.15 54.23 -19.79
CA LEU A 351 10.65 53.87 -18.45
C LEU A 351 9.82 54.40 -17.27
N LYS A 352 8.68 55.08 -17.52
CA LYS A 352 7.72 55.42 -16.45
C LYS A 352 7.21 54.15 -15.73
N SER A 353 7.11 54.21 -14.41
CA SER A 353 6.70 53.11 -13.54
C SER A 353 5.18 53.12 -13.31
N ASP A 354 4.42 52.73 -14.33
CA ASP A 354 2.95 52.79 -14.32
C ASP A 354 2.29 51.81 -13.33
N PHE A 355 1.23 52.27 -12.66
CA PHE A 355 0.54 51.49 -11.63
C PHE A 355 -0.98 51.60 -11.77
N TYR A 356 -1.65 50.45 -11.81
CA TYR A 356 -3.07 50.32 -12.12
C TYR A 356 -3.81 49.49 -11.08
N ARG A 357 -5.12 49.75 -10.97
CA ARG A 357 -6.10 48.91 -10.28
C ARG A 357 -7.24 48.55 -11.22
N TYR A 358 -7.64 47.29 -11.24
CA TYR A 358 -8.92 46.83 -11.78
C TYR A 358 -9.91 46.61 -10.63
N ASP A 359 -11.12 47.11 -10.78
CA ASP A 359 -12.23 46.88 -9.86
C ASP A 359 -13.12 45.77 -10.43
N ILE A 360 -13.26 44.65 -9.70
CA ILE A 360 -13.96 43.46 -10.19
C ILE A 360 -15.46 43.73 -10.33
N ASP A 361 -16.05 44.40 -9.34
CA ASP A 361 -17.50 44.56 -9.26
C ASP A 361 -18.00 45.69 -10.18
N ALA A 362 -17.18 46.72 -10.40
CA ALA A 362 -17.44 47.75 -11.40
C ALA A 362 -16.98 47.38 -12.82
N ASN A 363 -16.21 46.29 -13.00
CA ASN A 363 -15.57 45.90 -14.27
C ASN A 363 -14.85 47.07 -14.97
N THR A 364 -13.97 47.77 -14.24
CA THR A 364 -13.25 48.95 -14.77
C THR A 364 -11.81 49.01 -14.30
N TRP A 365 -10.93 49.50 -15.20
CA TRP A 365 -9.56 49.86 -14.85
C TRP A 365 -9.46 51.31 -14.37
N THR A 366 -8.52 51.55 -13.46
CA THR A 366 -8.13 52.87 -12.95
C THR A 366 -6.60 52.98 -12.98
N LEU A 367 -6.06 53.98 -13.67
CA LEU A 367 -4.66 54.38 -13.49
C LEU A 367 -4.51 55.06 -12.12
N LEU A 368 -3.63 54.55 -11.26
CA LEU A 368 -3.37 55.12 -9.94
C LEU A 368 -2.15 56.06 -9.94
N SER A 369 -1.16 55.77 -10.80
CA SER A 369 0.03 56.62 -10.99
C SER A 369 0.58 56.44 -12.39
N GLU A 370 0.90 57.56 -13.05
CA GLU A 370 1.65 57.55 -14.32
C GLU A 370 3.10 57.10 -14.14
N ASP A 371 3.72 57.39 -13.00
CA ASP A 371 5.11 57.04 -12.71
C ASP A 371 5.34 56.99 -11.19
N THR A 372 5.24 55.80 -10.60
CA THR A 372 5.35 55.60 -9.15
C THR A 372 6.69 56.07 -8.58
N SER A 373 7.75 56.21 -9.39
CA SER A 373 9.02 56.82 -8.93
C SER A 373 8.91 58.32 -8.63
N ALA A 374 7.92 59.03 -9.17
CA ALA A 374 7.65 60.42 -8.82
C ALA A 374 6.82 60.54 -7.54
N ASP A 375 5.96 59.55 -7.28
CA ASP A 375 5.04 59.50 -6.12
C ASP A 375 5.67 58.83 -4.88
N GLY A 376 7.00 58.72 -4.82
CA GLY A 376 7.75 58.13 -3.71
C GLY A 376 7.80 56.58 -3.68
N GLY A 377 7.29 55.93 -4.72
CA GLY A 377 7.31 54.48 -4.92
C GLY A 377 8.50 53.97 -5.74
N PRO A 378 8.44 52.71 -6.20
CA PRO A 378 9.52 52.08 -6.96
C PRO A 378 9.64 52.59 -8.40
N LYS A 379 10.88 52.61 -8.91
CA LYS A 379 11.17 52.78 -10.35
C LYS A 379 10.67 51.58 -11.16
N LEU A 380 10.59 51.71 -12.48
CA LEU A 380 10.09 50.64 -13.34
C LEU A 380 10.92 49.36 -13.19
N VAL A 381 10.29 48.34 -12.61
CA VAL A 381 10.86 47.04 -12.28
C VAL A 381 10.16 45.88 -12.99
N PHE A 382 10.91 44.80 -13.18
CA PHE A 382 10.42 43.49 -13.60
C PHE A 382 10.97 42.37 -12.69
N ASP A 383 10.29 41.23 -12.67
CA ASP A 383 10.60 40.07 -11.80
C ASP A 383 10.70 40.42 -10.29
N HIS A 384 9.98 41.46 -9.88
CA HIS A 384 9.69 41.81 -8.49
C HIS A 384 8.54 40.95 -7.94
N GLN A 385 8.27 41.06 -6.64
CA GLN A 385 7.06 40.49 -6.03
C GLN A 385 6.22 41.55 -5.35
N MET A 386 4.93 41.25 -5.21
CA MET A 386 3.92 42.04 -4.50
C MET A 386 3.08 41.08 -3.66
N CYS A 387 2.68 41.52 -2.47
CA CYS A 387 1.73 40.83 -1.60
C CYS A 387 0.72 41.83 -1.04
N MET A 388 -0.51 41.37 -0.80
CA MET A 388 -1.59 42.20 -0.25
C MET A 388 -1.88 41.81 1.20
N ASP A 389 -1.89 42.81 2.08
CA ASP A 389 -2.50 42.77 3.39
C ASP A 389 -3.91 43.39 3.25
N SER A 390 -4.91 42.54 3.00
CA SER A 390 -6.32 42.96 2.87
C SER A 390 -6.93 43.45 4.20
N GLU A 391 -6.28 43.23 5.35
CA GLU A 391 -6.76 43.69 6.66
C GLU A 391 -6.43 45.17 6.88
N LYS A 392 -5.20 45.60 6.52
CA LYS A 392 -4.77 47.01 6.58
C LYS A 392 -4.92 47.77 5.25
N HIS A 393 -5.36 47.10 4.19
CA HIS A 393 -5.33 47.58 2.80
C HIS A 393 -3.93 48.13 2.40
N MET A 394 -2.91 47.30 2.61
CA MET A 394 -1.50 47.62 2.33
C MET A 394 -0.91 46.64 1.29
N ILE A 395 -0.28 47.17 0.24
CA ILE A 395 0.50 46.38 -0.72
C ILE A 395 1.97 46.49 -0.36
N TYR A 396 2.63 45.34 -0.16
CA TYR A 396 4.08 45.27 0.01
C TYR A 396 4.73 44.83 -1.30
N THR A 397 5.72 45.59 -1.78
CA THR A 397 6.43 45.37 -3.05
C THR A 397 7.93 45.24 -2.79
N PHE A 398 8.55 44.16 -3.25
CA PHE A 398 9.98 43.88 -3.00
C PHE A 398 10.74 43.43 -4.24
N GLY A 399 11.99 43.88 -4.34
CA GLY A 399 12.96 43.37 -5.29
C GLY A 399 12.65 43.73 -6.74
N GLY A 400 13.07 42.85 -7.65
CA GLY A 400 13.06 43.12 -9.08
C GLY A 400 14.22 44.01 -9.53
N ARG A 401 14.50 43.98 -10.84
CA ARG A 401 15.58 44.77 -11.46
C ARG A 401 15.02 46.06 -12.05
N ILE A 402 15.66 47.17 -11.73
CA ILE A 402 15.32 48.50 -12.26
C ILE A 402 15.77 48.60 -13.72
N LEU A 403 14.92 49.16 -14.58
CA LEU A 403 15.24 49.43 -15.99
C LEU A 403 15.82 50.83 -16.17
N THR A 404 16.91 50.92 -16.94
CA THR A 404 17.66 52.16 -17.21
C THR A 404 17.72 52.49 -18.71
N CYS A 405 17.96 53.77 -19.03
CA CYS A 405 18.26 54.22 -20.39
C CYS A 405 19.64 53.72 -20.84
N ASN A 406 19.81 53.44 -22.14
CA ASN A 406 21.13 53.24 -22.72
C ASN A 406 21.90 54.57 -22.73
N GLY A 407 23.15 54.59 -22.24
CA GLY A 407 24.04 55.77 -22.36
C GLY A 407 23.98 56.77 -21.20
N SER A 408 23.55 56.36 -20.00
CA SER A 408 23.76 57.15 -18.78
C SER A 408 25.26 57.20 -18.42
N VAL A 409 25.77 58.38 -18.07
CA VAL A 409 27.22 58.66 -17.96
C VAL A 409 27.95 57.86 -16.86
N ASP A 410 27.22 57.23 -15.93
CA ASP A 410 27.77 56.37 -14.87
C ASP A 410 28.18 54.95 -15.31
N ASP A 411 27.89 54.52 -16.55
CA ASP A 411 28.29 53.21 -17.11
C ASP A 411 29.81 52.93 -17.01
N GLY A 412 30.62 53.96 -16.75
CA GLY A 412 32.07 53.86 -16.61
C GLY A 412 32.60 53.40 -15.23
N ARG A 413 31.77 53.18 -14.19
CA ARG A 413 32.29 52.87 -12.83
C ARG A 413 31.64 51.73 -12.04
N THR A 414 30.43 51.27 -12.35
CA THR A 414 29.79 50.13 -11.63
C THR A 414 29.15 49.13 -12.60
N SER A 415 29.74 47.94 -12.71
CA SER A 415 29.31 46.88 -13.65
C SER A 415 28.09 46.05 -13.19
N GLU A 416 27.35 46.50 -12.18
CA GLU A 416 26.29 45.72 -11.51
C GLU A 416 24.88 46.29 -11.82
N PRO A 417 23.85 45.43 -12.00
CA PRO A 417 22.47 45.88 -12.12
C PRO A 417 21.94 46.57 -10.85
N GLN A 418 21.08 47.57 -11.02
CA GLN A 418 20.30 48.17 -9.93
C GLN A 418 19.03 47.34 -9.64
N PHE A 419 18.69 47.21 -8.35
CA PHE A 419 17.49 46.52 -7.86
C PHE A 419 16.65 47.49 -7.00
N SER A 420 15.36 47.19 -6.81
CA SER A 420 14.47 47.98 -5.94
C SER A 420 14.40 47.40 -4.54
N GLY A 421 14.32 48.26 -3.51
CA GLY A 421 14.11 47.88 -2.11
C GLY A 421 12.70 47.34 -1.81
N LEU A 422 12.37 47.27 -0.51
CA LEU A 422 11.05 46.96 0.04
C LEU A 422 10.24 48.24 0.22
N TYR A 423 9.15 48.36 -0.52
CA TYR A 423 8.17 49.44 -0.44
C TYR A 423 6.83 48.94 0.11
N ALA A 424 6.08 49.83 0.75
CA ALA A 424 4.68 49.61 1.11
C ALA A 424 3.79 50.75 0.56
N TYR A 425 2.66 50.40 -0.05
CA TYR A 425 1.66 51.32 -0.59
C TYR A 425 0.35 51.18 0.18
N HIS A 426 -0.21 52.31 0.63
CA HIS A 426 -1.47 52.34 1.35
C HIS A 426 -2.64 52.62 0.40
N CYS A 427 -3.44 51.60 0.09
CA CYS A 427 -4.46 51.64 -0.94
C CYS A 427 -5.59 52.67 -0.72
N LEU A 428 -5.84 53.06 0.54
CA LEU A 428 -6.83 54.09 0.88
C LEU A 428 -6.26 55.52 0.82
N ALA A 429 -5.00 55.71 1.22
CA ALA A 429 -4.35 57.01 1.26
C ALA A 429 -3.70 57.40 -0.08
N GLY A 430 -3.45 56.43 -0.96
CA GLY A 430 -2.81 56.65 -2.26
C GLY A 430 -1.30 56.88 -2.20
N THR A 431 -0.66 56.59 -1.06
CA THR A 431 0.73 56.97 -0.76
C THR A 431 1.68 55.78 -0.70
N TRP A 432 2.90 55.96 -1.23
CA TRP A 432 4.02 55.04 -1.08
C TRP A 432 4.89 55.37 0.13
N SER A 433 5.57 54.34 0.64
CA SER A 433 6.60 54.43 1.67
C SER A 433 7.72 53.43 1.36
N LEU A 434 8.97 53.83 1.57
CA LEU A 434 10.13 52.94 1.52
C LEU A 434 10.37 52.40 2.93
N LEU A 435 10.38 51.08 3.10
CA LEU A 435 10.64 50.42 4.38
C LEU A 435 12.13 50.07 4.53
N ARG A 436 12.70 49.41 3.51
CA ARG A 436 14.13 49.05 3.46
C ARG A 436 14.66 49.26 2.04
N ASP A 437 15.82 49.91 1.90
CA ASP A 437 16.50 50.07 0.61
C ASP A 437 17.31 48.81 0.24
N ASP A 438 17.81 48.70 -0.99
CA ASP A 438 18.62 47.56 -1.42
C ASP A 438 20.03 47.58 -0.80
N SER A 439 20.34 46.61 0.05
CA SER A 439 21.68 46.46 0.64
C SER A 439 22.61 45.60 -0.21
N CYS A 440 23.81 46.12 -0.45
CA CYS A 440 24.93 45.36 -1.05
C CYS A 440 25.52 44.32 -0.07
N ASN A 441 25.26 44.47 1.23
CA ASN A 441 25.74 43.55 2.27
C ASN A 441 24.71 42.44 2.55
N ALA A 442 25.20 41.31 3.03
CA ALA A 442 24.37 40.22 3.57
C ALA A 442 24.53 40.15 5.10
N GLY A 443 24.24 41.27 5.78
CA GLY A 443 24.16 41.35 7.23
C GLY A 443 22.85 40.78 7.78
N PRO A 444 22.74 40.51 9.11
CA PRO A 444 21.52 39.96 9.70
C PRO A 444 20.27 40.84 9.58
N GLU A 445 20.46 42.16 9.44
CA GLU A 445 19.40 43.17 9.32
C GLU A 445 19.29 43.75 7.89
N ASP A 446 20.14 43.29 6.96
CA ASP A 446 20.25 43.77 5.58
C ASP A 446 19.41 42.92 4.62
N VAL A 447 18.39 43.50 3.99
CA VAL A 447 17.53 42.79 3.04
C VAL A 447 18.04 42.97 1.61
N GLN A 448 18.76 41.97 1.09
CA GLN A 448 19.33 42.03 -0.26
C GLN A 448 18.28 41.79 -1.36
N SER A 449 18.07 42.76 -2.26
CA SER A 449 17.12 42.67 -3.37
C SER A 449 17.57 41.80 -4.54
N ARG A 450 16.60 41.32 -5.31
CA ARG A 450 16.75 40.17 -6.22
C ARG A 450 15.58 40.01 -7.20
N ILE A 451 15.81 39.37 -8.33
CA ILE A 451 14.77 38.99 -9.32
C ILE A 451 14.30 37.55 -9.14
N GLY A 452 13.05 37.26 -9.49
CA GLY A 452 12.53 35.90 -9.67
C GLY A 452 12.43 35.06 -8.39
N HIS A 453 12.52 35.72 -7.22
CA HIS A 453 12.31 35.17 -5.89
C HIS A 453 10.82 34.91 -5.62
N CYS A 454 10.50 34.22 -4.52
CA CYS A 454 9.15 34.14 -3.98
C CYS A 454 9.00 35.10 -2.79
N MET A 455 7.85 35.78 -2.68
CA MET A 455 7.43 36.53 -1.50
C MET A 455 5.98 36.17 -1.21
N LEU A 456 5.64 36.00 0.07
CA LEU A 456 4.31 35.61 0.56
C LEU A 456 3.99 36.38 1.85
N PHE A 457 2.77 36.91 1.99
CA PHE A 457 2.33 37.52 3.25
C PHE A 457 1.52 36.51 4.07
N HIS A 458 1.91 36.31 5.33
CA HIS A 458 1.20 35.43 6.26
C HIS A 458 0.26 36.26 7.12
N THR A 459 -1.03 36.27 6.79
CA THR A 459 -2.06 37.10 7.45
C THR A 459 -2.02 37.05 8.99
N ARG A 460 -2.08 35.84 9.58
CA ARG A 460 -2.08 35.65 11.05
C ARG A 460 -0.80 36.11 11.75
N ASN A 461 0.38 35.89 11.14
CA ASN A 461 1.68 36.21 11.73
C ASN A 461 2.19 37.59 11.31
N ARG A 462 1.47 38.27 10.40
CA ARG A 462 1.79 39.58 9.80
C ARG A 462 3.23 39.71 9.27
N CYS A 463 3.79 38.60 8.79
CA CYS A 463 5.14 38.50 8.27
C CYS A 463 5.16 38.30 6.74
N LEU A 464 6.10 38.95 6.05
CA LEU A 464 6.50 38.62 4.67
C LEU A 464 7.56 37.52 4.69
N TYR A 465 7.28 36.38 4.06
CA TYR A 465 8.22 35.29 3.88
C TYR A 465 8.85 35.38 2.49
N VAL A 466 10.18 35.51 2.41
CA VAL A 466 10.94 35.68 1.16
C VAL A 466 11.92 34.54 0.95
N PHE A 467 11.84 33.87 -0.20
CA PHE A 467 12.63 32.69 -0.53
C PHE A 467 13.30 32.76 -1.90
N GLY A 468 14.60 32.45 -1.95
CA GLY A 468 15.36 32.16 -3.16
C GLY A 468 15.52 33.34 -4.14
N GLY A 469 15.52 33.03 -5.44
CA GLY A 469 15.67 34.00 -6.54
C GLY A 469 17.10 34.13 -7.09
N GLN A 470 17.40 35.26 -7.72
CA GLN A 470 18.69 35.54 -8.33
C GLN A 470 19.10 37.02 -8.15
N ARG A 471 20.40 37.26 -7.85
CA ARG A 471 21.05 38.58 -7.95
C ARG A 471 22.28 38.45 -8.85
N SER A 472 22.44 39.34 -9.82
CA SER A 472 23.49 39.29 -10.86
C SER A 472 23.64 37.88 -11.49
N LYS A 473 24.73 37.15 -11.21
CA LYS A 473 24.97 35.77 -11.70
C LYS A 473 24.76 34.70 -10.62
N THR A 474 24.32 35.09 -9.43
CA THR A 474 24.21 34.24 -8.24
C THR A 474 22.75 33.84 -8.04
N TYR A 475 22.47 32.53 -8.10
CA TYR A 475 21.21 31.97 -7.61
C TYR A 475 21.25 31.86 -6.10
N LEU A 476 20.14 32.26 -5.49
CA LEU A 476 19.94 32.41 -4.06
C LEU A 476 19.00 31.31 -3.54
N ASN A 477 19.18 30.90 -2.29
CA ASN A 477 18.43 29.86 -1.57
C ASN A 477 18.40 30.11 -0.05
N ASP A 478 18.72 31.35 0.34
CA ASP A 478 18.36 31.91 1.62
C ASP A 478 16.83 32.02 1.74
N PHE A 479 16.38 32.05 2.99
CA PHE A 479 14.99 32.12 3.39
C PHE A 479 14.92 33.01 4.62
N PHE A 480 14.10 34.04 4.58
CA PHE A 480 13.89 34.93 5.72
C PHE A 480 12.43 35.33 5.83
N SER A 481 12.04 35.74 7.04
CA SER A 481 10.79 36.46 7.30
C SER A 481 11.09 37.91 7.66
N TYR A 482 10.16 38.80 7.35
CA TYR A 482 10.16 40.21 7.75
C TYR A 482 8.82 40.54 8.41
N ASP A 483 8.86 40.94 9.68
CA ASP A 483 7.68 41.41 10.42
C ASP A 483 7.34 42.84 9.99
N VAL A 484 6.15 43.04 9.41
CA VAL A 484 5.74 44.33 8.84
C VAL A 484 5.25 45.34 9.88
N ASP A 485 4.99 44.89 11.11
CA ASP A 485 4.52 45.71 12.23
C ASP A 485 5.68 46.04 13.20
N ALA A 486 6.71 45.18 13.29
CA ALA A 486 7.89 45.36 14.14
C ALA A 486 9.18 45.81 13.42
N ASP A 487 9.20 45.84 12.07
CA ASP A 487 10.39 46.14 11.24
C ASP A 487 11.62 45.26 11.57
N HIS A 488 11.38 43.95 11.73
CA HIS A 488 12.38 42.96 12.12
C HIS A 488 12.57 41.88 11.05
N VAL A 489 13.82 41.43 10.84
CA VAL A 489 14.20 40.37 9.89
C VAL A 489 14.68 39.14 10.66
N GLU A 490 14.08 37.98 10.40
CA GLU A 490 14.53 36.68 10.92
C GLU A 490 15.08 35.81 9.77
N ILE A 491 16.35 35.40 9.88
CA ILE A 491 17.00 34.53 8.88
C ILE A 491 16.73 33.06 9.20
N ILE A 492 15.70 32.49 8.55
CA ILE A 492 15.32 31.07 8.62
C ILE A 492 16.41 30.17 8.01
N SER A 493 17.02 30.62 6.91
CA SER A 493 18.13 29.94 6.23
C SER A 493 19.06 30.95 5.57
N ASP A 494 20.36 30.78 5.77
CA ASP A 494 21.44 31.62 5.23
C ASP A 494 21.82 31.29 3.77
N GLY A 495 21.21 30.25 3.18
CA GLY A 495 21.56 29.72 1.86
C GLY A 495 22.92 29.02 1.78
N THR A 496 23.85 29.24 2.72
CA THR A 496 25.19 28.62 2.73
C THR A 496 25.13 27.12 2.98
N LYS A 497 24.04 26.64 3.58
CA LYS A 497 23.67 25.22 3.67
C LYS A 497 23.60 24.57 2.28
N LYS A 498 24.65 23.83 1.90
CA LYS A 498 24.61 22.80 0.85
C LYS A 498 23.82 21.56 1.32
N ASP A 499 22.58 21.76 1.75
CA ASP A 499 21.76 20.70 2.34
C ASP A 499 21.50 19.58 1.33
N SER A 500 21.67 18.34 1.78
CA SER A 500 21.74 17.17 0.91
C SER A 500 20.35 16.72 0.43
N GLY A 501 19.75 17.50 -0.47
CA GLY A 501 18.49 17.18 -1.15
C GLY A 501 17.23 17.32 -0.29
N MET A 502 17.31 18.01 0.85
CA MET A 502 16.22 18.21 1.82
C MET A 502 15.61 19.61 1.79
N VAL A 503 16.05 20.48 0.87
CA VAL A 503 15.46 21.80 0.59
C VAL A 503 15.23 21.95 -0.93
N PRO A 504 14.35 22.86 -1.39
CA PRO A 504 14.21 23.17 -2.81
C PRO A 504 15.55 23.57 -3.42
N MET A 505 15.87 23.06 -4.61
CA MET A 505 17.16 23.35 -5.27
C MET A 505 17.22 24.81 -5.72
N THR A 506 18.41 25.42 -5.74
CA THR A 506 18.64 26.75 -6.31
C THR A 506 18.08 26.83 -7.74
N GLY A 507 17.24 27.82 -8.01
CA GLY A 507 16.50 27.91 -9.26
C GLY A 507 15.98 29.31 -9.58
N PHE A 508 15.47 29.47 -10.79
CA PHE A 508 14.94 30.73 -11.30
C PHE A 508 13.43 30.64 -11.55
N THR A 509 12.71 31.74 -11.32
CA THR A 509 11.24 31.81 -11.47
C THR A 509 10.50 30.68 -10.75
N GLN A 510 10.90 30.40 -9.51
CA GLN A 510 10.10 29.55 -8.63
C GLN A 510 8.74 30.23 -8.36
N ARG A 511 7.73 29.43 -8.04
CA ARG A 511 6.41 29.94 -7.64
C ARG A 511 6.03 29.32 -6.31
N ALA A 512 5.55 30.16 -5.40
CA ALA A 512 5.13 29.75 -4.08
C ALA A 512 3.75 30.32 -3.75
N THR A 513 3.08 29.66 -2.81
CA THR A 513 1.78 29.99 -2.25
C THR A 513 1.78 29.61 -0.76
N ILE A 514 0.87 30.13 0.04
CA ILE A 514 0.81 29.88 1.49
C ILE A 514 -0.59 29.42 1.90
N ASP A 515 -0.66 28.49 2.85
CA ASP A 515 -1.87 28.22 3.62
C ASP A 515 -1.67 28.79 5.05
N PRO A 516 -2.30 29.94 5.39
CA PRO A 516 -2.18 30.57 6.69
C PRO A 516 -3.02 29.88 7.79
N GLU A 517 -3.77 28.82 7.45
CA GLU A 517 -4.46 27.98 8.42
C GLU A 517 -3.64 26.79 8.87
N LEU A 518 -2.98 26.13 7.91
CA LEU A 518 -2.10 24.98 8.13
C LEU A 518 -0.68 25.39 8.57
N ASN A 519 -0.32 26.67 8.40
CA ASN A 519 1.06 27.18 8.52
C ASN A 519 2.03 26.44 7.56
N GLU A 520 1.56 26.13 6.35
CA GLU A 520 2.30 25.42 5.30
C GLU A 520 2.59 26.37 4.13
N ILE A 521 3.87 26.53 3.74
CA ILE A 521 4.29 27.25 2.52
C ILE A 521 4.57 26.23 1.41
N HIS A 522 3.88 26.38 0.29
CA HIS A 522 3.94 25.49 -0.86
C HIS A 522 4.83 26.10 -1.96
N VAL A 523 5.82 25.35 -2.46
CA VAL A 523 6.75 25.83 -3.52
C VAL A 523 6.83 24.85 -4.68
N LEU A 524 6.48 25.33 -5.88
CA LEU A 524 6.76 24.68 -7.15
C LEU A 524 8.04 25.29 -7.75
N SER A 525 9.11 24.49 -7.79
CA SER A 525 10.34 24.83 -8.50
C SER A 525 10.29 24.29 -9.93
N GLY A 526 10.68 25.12 -10.90
CA GLY A 526 10.54 24.84 -12.34
C GLY A 526 11.86 24.79 -13.14
N LEU A 527 12.69 25.84 -13.07
CA LEU A 527 14.05 25.83 -13.64
C LEU A 527 15.07 25.75 -12.51
N SER A 528 15.96 24.74 -12.55
CA SER A 528 17.04 24.59 -11.58
C SER A 528 18.38 24.30 -12.27
N LYS A 529 19.47 24.73 -11.62
CA LYS A 529 20.82 24.67 -12.16
C LYS A 529 21.73 23.88 -11.23
N ASP A 530 22.06 22.66 -11.65
CA ASP A 530 23.02 21.77 -10.99
C ASP A 530 24.44 22.36 -11.17
N LYS A 531 25.06 22.85 -10.08
CA LYS A 531 26.35 23.57 -10.16
C LYS A 531 27.50 22.72 -10.72
N ASP A 532 27.37 21.40 -10.67
CA ASP A 532 28.40 20.46 -11.13
C ASP A 532 28.18 20.03 -12.61
N LYS A 533 27.16 20.57 -13.30
CA LYS A 533 26.88 20.32 -14.73
C LYS A 533 26.74 21.62 -15.51
N ARG A 534 27.13 21.59 -16.80
CA ARG A 534 27.04 22.75 -17.70
C ARG A 534 25.63 22.99 -18.26
N GLU A 535 24.72 22.05 -18.09
CA GLU A 535 23.39 22.04 -18.71
C GLU A 535 22.30 22.52 -17.75
N GLU A 536 21.54 23.52 -18.16
CA GLU A 536 20.36 23.99 -17.43
C GLU A 536 19.22 22.99 -17.60
N ASN A 537 18.66 22.51 -16.48
CA ASN A 537 17.68 21.44 -16.48
C ASN A 537 16.36 21.95 -15.90
N VAL A 538 15.34 22.08 -16.77
CA VAL A 538 13.96 22.32 -16.32
C VAL A 538 13.45 21.04 -15.66
N ARG A 539 12.97 21.15 -14.43
CA ARG A 539 12.49 20.04 -13.57
C ARG A 539 11.41 20.56 -12.64
N ASN A 540 10.23 19.96 -12.67
CA ASN A 540 9.18 20.28 -11.70
C ASN A 540 9.49 19.55 -10.38
N SER A 541 9.52 20.26 -9.27
CA SER A 541 9.45 19.64 -7.94
C SER A 541 8.62 20.49 -7.00
N PHE A 542 7.76 19.82 -6.23
CA PHE A 542 6.83 20.46 -5.32
C PHE A 542 7.23 20.18 -3.87
N TRP A 543 7.27 21.23 -3.08
CA TRP A 543 7.79 21.23 -1.72
C TRP A 543 6.81 21.91 -0.77
N ILE A 544 6.82 21.47 0.48
CA ILE A 544 6.05 22.07 1.56
C ILE A 544 7.01 22.37 2.71
N TYR A 545 7.04 23.64 3.13
CA TYR A 545 7.69 24.09 4.35
C TYR A 545 6.65 24.23 5.47
N ASP A 546 6.81 23.45 6.52
CA ASP A 546 6.04 23.54 7.75
C ASP A 546 6.66 24.64 8.63
N ILE A 547 5.98 25.78 8.74
CA ILE A 547 6.50 26.96 9.46
C ILE A 547 6.62 26.65 10.96
N ALA A 548 5.65 25.91 11.52
CA ALA A 548 5.61 25.60 12.95
C ALA A 548 6.69 24.58 13.37
N ARG A 549 7.13 23.72 12.45
CA ARG A 549 8.23 22.75 12.69
C ARG A 549 9.58 23.19 12.12
N ASN A 550 9.65 24.30 11.39
CA ASN A 550 10.83 24.77 10.65
C ASN A 550 11.48 23.63 9.83
N ASN A 551 10.69 23.02 8.94
CA ASN A 551 11.15 21.86 8.18
C ASN A 551 10.58 21.82 6.75
N TRP A 552 11.41 21.39 5.80
CA TRP A 552 11.04 21.16 4.41
C TRP A 552 10.70 19.68 4.15
N SER A 553 9.66 19.45 3.37
CA SER A 553 9.29 18.16 2.81
C SER A 553 9.12 18.27 1.29
N CYS A 554 9.48 17.23 0.55
CA CYS A 554 9.28 17.18 -0.89
C CYS A 554 8.14 16.22 -1.21
N VAL A 555 7.09 16.74 -1.84
CA VAL A 555 5.88 15.98 -2.18
C VAL A 555 6.13 15.13 -3.43
N TYR A 556 6.79 15.70 -4.45
CA TYR A 556 7.25 14.94 -5.61
C TYR A 556 8.35 15.67 -6.40
N LYS A 557 9.03 14.92 -7.27
CA LYS A 557 10.01 15.43 -8.24
C LYS A 557 9.77 14.76 -9.60
N ASN A 558 9.56 15.54 -10.66
CA ASN A 558 9.57 15.08 -12.04
C ASN A 558 10.91 15.45 -12.67
N ASP A 559 11.71 14.41 -12.92
CA ASP A 559 13.04 14.46 -13.53
C ASP A 559 13.02 14.09 -15.03
N GLN A 560 11.87 14.19 -15.72
CA GLN A 560 11.71 13.92 -17.16
C GLN A 560 12.32 15.01 -18.05
N ALA A 561 13.58 15.36 -17.82
CA ALA A 561 14.43 15.94 -18.85
C ALA A 561 14.58 14.92 -19.99
N ALA A 562 14.37 15.36 -21.23
CA ALA A 562 14.16 14.49 -22.38
C ALA A 562 15.33 13.52 -22.64
N LYS A 563 15.16 12.25 -22.23
CA LYS A 563 15.85 11.13 -22.89
C LYS A 563 15.05 10.76 -24.13
N GLU A 564 15.69 10.85 -25.28
CA GLU A 564 15.10 10.51 -26.57
C GLU A 564 14.63 9.05 -26.58
N ASN A 565 13.31 8.87 -26.56
CA ASN A 565 12.68 7.56 -26.61
C ASN A 565 11.34 7.73 -27.36
N PRO A 566 11.27 7.44 -28.68
CA PRO A 566 10.14 7.83 -29.54
C PRO A 566 8.77 7.20 -29.21
N SER A 567 8.70 6.34 -28.19
CA SER A 567 7.56 5.48 -27.86
C SER A 567 6.74 5.94 -26.65
N LYS A 568 6.86 7.21 -26.21
CA LYS A 568 6.24 7.71 -24.97
C LYS A 568 5.46 9.02 -25.10
N THR A 569 4.22 8.92 -25.58
CA THR A 569 3.13 9.86 -25.31
C THR A 569 2.68 9.74 -23.84
N LEU A 570 3.50 10.27 -22.93
CA LEU A 570 3.33 10.17 -21.46
C LEU A 570 3.16 11.54 -20.79
N GLN A 571 2.70 12.55 -21.55
CA GLN A 571 2.67 13.96 -21.14
C GLN A 571 1.35 14.38 -20.44
N GLU A 572 0.55 13.41 -19.99
CA GLU A 572 -0.88 13.61 -19.63
C GLU A 572 -1.22 13.35 -18.15
N GLU A 573 -0.31 12.77 -17.34
CA GLU A 573 -0.60 12.48 -15.93
C GLU A 573 -0.21 13.62 -14.96
N GLU A 574 0.69 14.50 -15.37
CA GLU A 574 1.14 15.67 -14.61
C GLU A 574 1.73 16.76 -15.54
N PRO A 575 1.71 18.05 -15.16
CA PRO A 575 2.25 19.12 -15.97
C PRO A 575 3.75 18.92 -16.21
N CYS A 576 4.14 18.96 -17.48
CA CYS A 576 5.54 18.82 -17.89
C CYS A 576 6.46 19.89 -17.23
N PRO A 577 7.76 19.59 -17.05
CA PRO A 577 8.76 20.53 -16.52
C PRO A 577 8.69 21.91 -17.17
N ARG A 578 8.52 22.98 -16.38
CA ARG A 578 8.29 24.34 -16.90
C ARG A 578 8.76 25.47 -15.99
N PHE A 579 9.14 26.59 -16.57
CA PHE A 579 9.49 27.83 -15.86
C PHE A 579 8.73 29.04 -16.42
N ALA A 580 8.79 30.20 -15.76
CA ALA A 580 7.98 31.39 -16.08
C ALA A 580 6.46 31.12 -16.23
N HIS A 581 5.98 30.07 -15.55
CA HIS A 581 4.57 29.75 -15.33
C HIS A 581 4.02 30.61 -14.17
N GLN A 582 2.72 30.50 -13.90
CA GLN A 582 2.10 31.06 -12.70
C GLN A 582 1.32 30.00 -11.93
N LEU A 583 1.35 30.10 -10.60
CA LEU A 583 0.63 29.24 -9.66
C LEU A 583 -0.19 30.14 -8.72
N VAL A 584 -1.46 29.81 -8.51
CA VAL A 584 -2.32 30.42 -7.48
C VAL A 584 -2.93 29.34 -6.59
N TYR A 585 -3.41 29.70 -5.40
CA TYR A 585 -3.94 28.77 -4.40
C TYR A 585 -5.30 29.21 -3.87
N ASP A 586 -6.26 28.29 -3.93
CA ASP A 586 -7.54 28.37 -3.24
C ASP A 586 -7.36 27.84 -1.81
N GLU A 587 -7.35 28.76 -0.83
CA GLU A 587 -7.18 28.43 0.58
C GLU A 587 -8.44 27.84 1.23
N LEU A 588 -9.62 27.91 0.60
CA LEU A 588 -10.85 27.31 1.12
C LEU A 588 -10.98 25.86 0.68
N HIS A 589 -10.78 25.58 -0.61
CA HIS A 589 -10.89 24.24 -1.20
C HIS A 589 -9.56 23.47 -1.26
N LYS A 590 -8.47 24.11 -0.81
CA LYS A 590 -7.10 23.59 -0.71
C LYS A 590 -6.57 23.09 -2.07
N VAL A 591 -6.72 23.91 -3.11
CA VAL A 591 -6.39 23.58 -4.52
C VAL A 591 -5.40 24.57 -5.11
N HIS A 592 -4.37 24.11 -5.80
CA HIS A 592 -3.53 24.97 -6.63
C HIS A 592 -3.98 24.96 -8.08
N TYR A 593 -3.91 26.11 -8.75
CA TYR A 593 -4.15 26.25 -10.19
C TYR A 593 -2.89 26.74 -10.88
N LEU A 594 -2.46 26.04 -11.93
CA LEU A 594 -1.21 26.25 -12.68
C LEU A 594 -1.54 26.49 -14.16
N PHE A 595 -1.05 27.60 -14.73
CA PHE A 595 -1.20 27.90 -16.16
C PHE A 595 0.14 28.14 -16.88
N GLY A 596 0.22 27.65 -18.12
CA GLY A 596 1.20 28.06 -19.12
C GLY A 596 2.67 27.90 -18.73
N GLY A 597 3.51 28.82 -19.21
CA GLY A 597 4.96 28.85 -18.98
C GLY A 597 5.80 28.46 -20.20
N ASN A 598 7.08 28.13 -19.97
CA ASN A 598 8.05 27.70 -20.97
C ASN A 598 8.65 26.32 -20.58
N PRO A 599 8.62 25.30 -21.47
CA PRO A 599 9.16 23.97 -21.19
C PRO A 599 10.70 23.85 -21.31
N GLY A 600 11.39 24.92 -21.70
CA GLY A 600 12.86 24.97 -21.80
C GLY A 600 13.49 24.10 -22.87
N LYS A 601 12.75 23.73 -23.92
CA LYS A 601 13.29 23.02 -25.08
C LYS A 601 14.30 23.91 -25.81
N SER A 602 15.59 23.58 -25.76
CA SER A 602 16.67 24.36 -26.37
C SER A 602 16.53 24.53 -27.89
N SER A 603 15.85 23.60 -28.55
CA SER A 603 15.47 23.65 -29.97
C SER A 603 14.29 24.58 -30.28
N SER A 604 13.62 25.15 -29.27
CA SER A 604 12.45 26.01 -29.42
C SER A 604 12.31 27.00 -28.25
N PRO A 605 13.27 27.91 -28.01
CA PRO A 605 13.29 28.80 -26.83
C PRO A 605 12.10 29.78 -26.76
N LYS A 606 11.47 30.06 -27.92
CA LYS A 606 10.24 30.85 -28.05
C LYS A 606 8.97 30.09 -27.63
N MET A 607 9.00 28.77 -27.52
CA MET A 607 7.82 27.95 -27.19
C MET A 607 7.22 28.39 -25.84
N ARG A 608 5.89 28.49 -25.82
CA ARG A 608 5.09 28.69 -24.60
C ARG A 608 4.01 27.63 -24.52
N LEU A 609 3.37 27.56 -23.36
CA LEU A 609 2.30 26.63 -23.06
C LEU A 609 1.00 27.40 -22.77
N ASP A 610 -0.12 26.76 -23.07
CA ASP A 610 -1.51 27.19 -22.90
C ASP A 610 -2.33 26.21 -22.03
N ASP A 611 -1.66 25.21 -21.44
CA ASP A 611 -2.30 24.16 -20.66
C ASP A 611 -2.56 24.60 -19.22
N PHE A 612 -3.73 24.18 -18.70
CA PHE A 612 -4.24 24.55 -17.39
C PHE A 612 -4.41 23.31 -16.52
N TRP A 613 -3.94 23.38 -15.27
CA TRP A 613 -3.89 22.23 -14.36
C TRP A 613 -4.36 22.61 -12.96
N SER A 614 -5.02 21.66 -12.31
CA SER A 614 -5.25 21.68 -10.86
C SER A 614 -4.32 20.70 -10.15
N LEU A 615 -3.91 21.03 -8.93
CA LEU A 615 -3.26 20.14 -7.97
C LEU A 615 -4.04 20.15 -6.66
N LYS A 616 -4.43 18.96 -6.18
CA LYS A 616 -4.84 18.75 -4.79
C LYS A 616 -3.77 17.95 -4.04
N LEU A 617 -3.51 18.32 -2.80
CA LEU A 617 -2.56 17.64 -1.92
C LEU A 617 -3.34 16.69 -0.99
N CYS A 618 -3.25 15.38 -1.24
CA CYS A 618 -4.08 14.38 -0.58
C CYS A 618 -3.32 13.63 0.53
N ARG A 619 -3.86 13.62 1.76
CA ARG A 619 -3.54 12.64 2.82
C ARG A 619 -4.65 11.56 2.86
N PRO A 620 -4.42 10.37 3.47
CA PRO A 620 -5.46 9.34 3.61
C PRO A 620 -6.68 9.87 4.38
N SER A 621 -7.88 9.60 3.87
CA SER A 621 -9.13 10.07 4.51
C SER A 621 -9.53 9.17 5.68
N LYS A 622 -10.44 9.66 6.53
CA LYS A 622 -10.95 8.88 7.67
C LYS A 622 -11.75 7.67 7.21
N GLU A 623 -12.48 7.82 6.12
CA GLU A 623 -13.36 6.84 5.48
C GLU A 623 -12.53 5.75 4.79
N TYR A 624 -11.40 6.11 4.17
CA TYR A 624 -10.42 5.16 3.66
C TYR A 624 -9.80 4.33 4.80
N LEU A 625 -9.34 4.98 5.88
CA LEU A 625 -8.75 4.28 7.02
C LEU A 625 -9.77 3.41 7.76
N LEU A 626 -11.04 3.85 7.84
CA LEU A 626 -12.15 3.07 8.40
C LEU A 626 -12.42 1.80 7.60
N ARG A 627 -12.61 1.91 6.27
CA ARG A 627 -12.75 0.78 5.35
C ARG A 627 -11.59 -0.20 5.54
N HIS A 628 -10.36 0.27 5.38
CA HIS A 628 -9.16 -0.56 5.46
C HIS A 628 -9.02 -1.30 6.81
N CYS A 629 -9.37 -0.66 7.93
CA CYS A 629 -9.38 -1.33 9.23
C CYS A 629 -10.47 -2.41 9.34
N LYS A 630 -11.66 -2.19 8.78
CA LYS A 630 -12.73 -3.20 8.69
C LYS A 630 -12.32 -4.37 7.80
N TYR A 631 -11.70 -4.13 6.64
CA TYR A 631 -11.09 -5.18 5.81
C TYR A 631 -10.08 -6.03 6.58
N LEU A 632 -9.18 -5.41 7.33
CA LEU A 632 -8.20 -6.14 8.15
C LEU A 632 -8.88 -7.01 9.22
N ILE A 633 -9.98 -6.55 9.82
CA ILE A 633 -10.79 -7.35 10.77
C ILE A 633 -11.48 -8.52 10.03
N ARG A 634 -12.23 -8.25 8.96
CA ARG A 634 -12.97 -9.23 8.14
C ARG A 634 -12.09 -10.34 7.58
N LYS A 635 -10.84 -10.01 7.21
CA LYS A 635 -9.83 -10.93 6.70
C LYS A 635 -9.42 -12.02 7.70
N TYR A 636 -9.55 -11.76 9.01
CA TYR A 636 -9.21 -12.74 10.06
C TYR A 636 -10.44 -13.47 10.64
N ARG A 637 -11.65 -13.29 10.08
CA ARG A 637 -12.85 -14.04 10.49
C ARG A 637 -12.72 -15.52 10.13
N PRO A 638 -12.76 -16.47 11.10
CA PRO A 638 -12.50 -17.88 10.83
C PRO A 638 -13.77 -18.60 10.32
N TRP A 639 -13.83 -18.81 9.00
CA TRP A 639 -14.92 -19.40 8.23
C TRP A 639 -15.52 -20.70 8.81
N ASP A 640 -14.69 -21.56 9.41
CA ASP A 640 -15.11 -22.82 10.05
C ASP A 640 -16.04 -22.64 11.26
N LYS A 641 -15.89 -21.56 12.04
CA LYS A 641 -16.52 -21.46 13.37
C LYS A 641 -17.98 -21.01 13.35
N ASP A 642 -18.38 -20.22 12.35
CA ASP A 642 -19.75 -19.68 12.24
C ASP A 642 -20.71 -20.66 11.54
N GLY A 643 -20.27 -21.89 11.22
CA GLY A 643 -21.06 -22.89 10.50
C GLY A 643 -21.32 -22.52 9.03
N ILE A 644 -20.57 -21.58 8.46
CA ILE A 644 -20.80 -21.02 7.12
C ILE A 644 -20.40 -22.00 6.01
N VAL A 645 -19.44 -22.90 6.27
CA VAL A 645 -18.97 -23.92 5.33
C VAL A 645 -20.08 -24.88 4.87
N SER A 646 -21.18 -25.04 5.63
CA SER A 646 -22.32 -25.87 5.21
C SER A 646 -23.33 -25.13 4.30
N CYS A 647 -22.98 -23.95 3.77
CA CYS A 647 -23.87 -23.14 2.94
C CYS A 647 -23.08 -22.19 2.02
N ASP A 648 -22.67 -22.68 0.85
CA ASP A 648 -21.82 -21.98 -0.13
C ASP A 648 -22.32 -20.56 -0.45
N ILE A 649 -23.65 -20.41 -0.57
CA ILE A 649 -24.33 -19.15 -0.85
C ILE A 649 -23.96 -18.07 0.18
N LYS A 650 -23.82 -18.41 1.47
CA LYS A 650 -23.45 -17.43 2.51
C LYS A 650 -21.98 -17.01 2.41
N ALA A 651 -21.08 -17.95 2.14
CA ALA A 651 -19.66 -17.64 1.93
C ALA A 651 -19.47 -16.72 0.72
N VAL A 652 -20.13 -17.06 -0.39
CA VAL A 652 -20.14 -16.26 -1.62
C VAL A 652 -20.77 -14.87 -1.41
N HIS A 653 -21.87 -14.77 -0.66
CA HIS A 653 -22.52 -13.49 -0.35
C HIS A 653 -21.62 -12.55 0.48
N TYR A 654 -20.95 -13.08 1.51
CA TYR A 654 -19.98 -12.32 2.32
C TYR A 654 -18.77 -11.87 1.48
N LEU A 655 -18.21 -12.76 0.66
CA LEU A 655 -17.10 -12.43 -0.25
C LEU A 655 -17.47 -11.33 -1.26
N LEU A 656 -18.66 -11.39 -1.87
CA LEU A 656 -19.10 -10.44 -2.89
C LEU A 656 -19.54 -9.08 -2.34
N LEU A 657 -20.19 -9.05 -1.17
CA LEU A 657 -20.89 -7.86 -0.67
C LEU A 657 -20.28 -7.24 0.60
N GLU A 658 -19.47 -7.98 1.34
CA GLU A 658 -18.84 -7.49 2.59
C GLU A 658 -17.31 -7.34 2.49
N LEU A 659 -16.66 -7.95 1.50
CA LEU A 659 -15.19 -7.92 1.34
C LEU A 659 -14.70 -7.15 0.09
N SER A 660 -15.62 -6.60 -0.70
CA SER A 660 -15.35 -5.99 -2.01
C SER A 660 -15.06 -4.48 -1.99
N ALA A 661 -15.30 -3.78 -0.88
CA ALA A 661 -15.26 -2.31 -0.80
C ALA A 661 -13.85 -1.68 -0.97
N GLU A 662 -12.77 -2.42 -0.75
CA GLU A 662 -11.41 -2.07 -1.15
C GLU A 662 -11.10 -2.51 -2.59
N ALA A 663 -11.60 -3.69 -2.99
CA ALA A 663 -11.35 -4.27 -4.30
C ALA A 663 -11.91 -3.38 -5.43
N GLU A 664 -13.07 -2.76 -5.22
CA GLU A 664 -13.67 -1.80 -6.15
C GLU A 664 -12.73 -0.63 -6.50
N GLU A 665 -12.00 -0.08 -5.51
CA GLU A 665 -11.05 1.02 -5.75
C GLU A 665 -9.82 0.56 -6.58
N HIS A 666 -9.45 -0.72 -6.48
CA HIS A 666 -8.45 -1.34 -7.35
C HIS A 666 -8.99 -1.66 -8.76
N VAL A 667 -10.25 -2.08 -8.89
CA VAL A 667 -10.91 -2.36 -10.18
C VAL A 667 -11.11 -1.08 -10.98
N ILE A 668 -11.63 0.00 -10.37
CA ILE A 668 -11.77 1.31 -11.02
C ILE A 668 -10.42 1.81 -11.56
N ARG A 669 -9.36 1.68 -10.75
CA ARG A 669 -7.99 2.05 -11.15
C ARG A 669 -7.46 1.22 -12.32
N ALA A 670 -7.89 -0.04 -12.47
CA ALA A 670 -7.56 -0.88 -13.62
C ALA A 670 -8.38 -0.52 -14.87
N GLU A 671 -9.67 -0.17 -14.71
CA GLU A 671 -10.50 0.34 -15.81
C GLU A 671 -9.93 1.65 -16.38
N ASP A 672 -9.49 2.58 -15.53
CA ASP A 672 -8.83 3.83 -15.95
C ASP A 672 -7.58 3.59 -16.81
N VAL A 673 -6.77 2.57 -16.48
CA VAL A 673 -5.59 2.19 -17.27
C VAL A 673 -5.99 1.67 -18.65
N ILE A 674 -7.06 0.86 -18.74
CA ILE A 674 -7.56 0.34 -20.03
C ILE A 674 -8.13 1.47 -20.88
N ARG A 675 -8.85 2.42 -20.27
CA ARG A 675 -9.37 3.63 -20.93
C ARG A 675 -8.23 4.49 -21.49
N LYS A 676 -7.15 4.71 -20.72
CA LYS A 676 -5.93 5.43 -21.14
C LYS A 676 -5.18 4.75 -22.29
N ILE A 677 -5.08 3.41 -22.28
CA ILE A 677 -4.47 2.65 -23.38
C ILE A 677 -5.17 2.95 -24.73
N LEU A 678 -6.50 3.07 -24.68
CA LEU A 678 -7.35 3.24 -25.87
C LEU A 678 -7.47 4.67 -26.38
N SER A 679 -7.48 5.68 -25.49
CA SER A 679 -7.33 7.08 -25.91
C SER A 679 -5.98 7.29 -26.60
N ASN A 680 -4.93 6.63 -26.10
CA ASN A 680 -3.56 6.85 -26.53
C ASN A 680 -3.16 5.96 -27.72
N LYS A 681 -4.15 5.28 -28.34
CA LYS A 681 -4.03 4.38 -29.52
C LYS A 681 -2.93 3.32 -29.39
N GLN A 682 -2.64 2.86 -28.18
CA GLN A 682 -1.64 1.82 -27.95
C GLN A 682 -2.20 0.46 -28.35
N VAL A 683 -1.45 -0.30 -29.15
CA VAL A 683 -1.85 -1.64 -29.60
C VAL A 683 -1.63 -2.64 -28.46
N VAL A 684 -2.70 -3.20 -27.90
CA VAL A 684 -2.67 -4.10 -26.75
C VAL A 684 -3.57 -5.31 -26.97
N TYR A 685 -3.02 -6.50 -26.73
CA TYR A 685 -3.63 -7.80 -27.02
C TYR A 685 -5.05 -7.94 -26.45
N GLY A 686 -6.02 -8.19 -27.33
CA GLY A 686 -7.42 -8.40 -26.99
C GLY A 686 -8.15 -7.17 -26.43
N VAL A 687 -7.50 -6.00 -26.43
CA VAL A 687 -8.10 -4.70 -26.09
C VAL A 687 -8.49 -3.97 -27.38
N ASN A 688 -7.56 -3.92 -28.34
CA ASN A 688 -7.77 -3.41 -29.71
C ASN A 688 -7.03 -4.24 -30.78
N THR A 689 -6.81 -5.53 -30.52
CA THR A 689 -6.36 -6.52 -31.51
C THR A 689 -7.34 -7.68 -31.59
N GLY A 690 -7.26 -8.45 -32.68
CA GLY A 690 -7.79 -9.82 -32.69
C GLY A 690 -7.05 -10.75 -31.71
N PHE A 691 -7.47 -12.02 -31.70
CA PHE A 691 -7.10 -13.03 -30.71
C PHE A 691 -6.36 -14.21 -31.35
N GLY A 692 -5.50 -14.89 -30.58
CA GLY A 692 -4.67 -15.99 -31.09
C GLY A 692 -3.88 -15.56 -32.33
N LYS A 693 -4.06 -16.26 -33.46
CA LYS A 693 -3.44 -15.93 -34.75
C LYS A 693 -3.68 -14.48 -35.21
N PHE A 694 -4.76 -13.85 -34.79
CA PHE A 694 -5.11 -12.47 -35.14
C PHE A 694 -4.58 -11.42 -34.14
N ALA A 695 -3.68 -11.79 -33.23
CA ALA A 695 -3.02 -10.87 -32.28
C ALA A 695 -2.30 -9.68 -32.94
N GLN A 696 -1.90 -9.81 -34.21
CA GLN A 696 -1.26 -8.74 -34.99
C GLN A 696 -2.27 -7.91 -35.82
N THR A 697 -3.56 -8.27 -35.81
CA THR A 697 -4.61 -7.54 -36.52
C THR A 697 -5.20 -6.48 -35.58
N VAL A 698 -4.85 -5.22 -35.80
CA VAL A 698 -5.43 -4.07 -35.08
C VAL A 698 -6.89 -3.86 -35.47
N VAL A 699 -7.72 -3.45 -34.52
CA VAL A 699 -9.15 -3.18 -34.70
C VAL A 699 -9.46 -1.74 -34.30
N GLU A 700 -10.23 -1.04 -35.13
CA GLU A 700 -10.55 0.38 -34.92
C GLU A 700 -11.48 0.63 -33.73
N ASN A 701 -11.35 1.82 -33.13
CA ASN A 701 -11.97 2.16 -31.83
C ASN A 701 -13.51 2.08 -31.82
N ASP A 702 -14.16 2.30 -32.96
CA ASP A 702 -15.62 2.19 -33.12
C ASP A 702 -16.12 0.74 -33.11
N ARG A 703 -15.30 -0.19 -33.63
CA ARG A 703 -15.58 -1.64 -33.66
C ARG A 703 -15.09 -2.39 -32.43
N LEU A 704 -14.51 -1.73 -31.42
CA LEU A 704 -14.05 -2.41 -30.19
C LEU A 704 -15.20 -2.96 -29.35
N LYS A 705 -16.39 -2.36 -29.41
CA LYS A 705 -17.58 -2.96 -28.82
C LYS A 705 -17.89 -4.28 -29.53
N GLU A 706 -18.06 -4.24 -30.84
CA GLU A 706 -18.29 -5.42 -31.69
C GLU A 706 -17.21 -6.50 -31.51
N LEU A 707 -15.94 -6.10 -31.29
CA LEU A 707 -14.83 -7.00 -31.02
C LEU A 707 -15.00 -7.77 -29.70
N GLN A 708 -15.36 -7.11 -28.60
CA GLN A 708 -15.61 -7.79 -27.33
C GLN A 708 -16.91 -8.60 -27.39
N GLU A 709 -17.94 -8.12 -28.09
CA GLU A 709 -19.20 -8.85 -28.30
C GLU A 709 -19.00 -10.14 -29.13
N ASN A 710 -18.14 -10.11 -30.15
CA ASN A 710 -17.66 -11.30 -30.87
C ASN A 710 -16.78 -12.22 -29.99
N VAL A 711 -16.43 -11.80 -28.77
CA VAL A 711 -15.60 -12.49 -27.78
C VAL A 711 -16.38 -12.72 -26.46
N ILE A 712 -17.72 -12.69 -26.55
CA ILE A 712 -18.67 -13.12 -25.51
C ILE A 712 -18.81 -12.09 -24.33
N TYR A 713 -19.76 -12.27 -23.38
CA TYR A 713 -20.63 -11.23 -22.77
C TYR A 713 -20.81 -11.23 -21.19
N ALA A 714 -21.61 -10.37 -20.48
CA ALA A 714 -21.96 -10.61 -19.03
C ALA A 714 -23.22 -9.93 -18.31
N SER A 715 -23.52 -10.39 -17.05
CA SER A 715 -24.29 -9.92 -15.84
C SER A 715 -24.52 -11.10 -14.87
N SER A 716 -24.26 -11.00 -13.55
CA SER A 716 -24.88 -11.91 -12.54
C SER A 716 -24.97 -11.29 -11.15
N ALA A 717 -26.05 -11.62 -10.41
CA ALA A 717 -26.21 -11.28 -8.99
C ALA A 717 -27.32 -12.08 -8.27
N ALA A 718 -28.43 -12.42 -8.93
CA ALA A 718 -29.69 -12.81 -8.27
C ALA A 718 -30.00 -14.32 -8.22
N SER A 719 -29.01 -15.17 -7.88
CA SER A 719 -29.13 -16.64 -7.96
C SER A 719 -29.45 -17.19 -9.37
N CYS A 720 -29.13 -16.42 -10.40
CA CYS A 720 -29.31 -16.80 -11.80
C CYS A 720 -28.05 -17.53 -12.31
N LEU A 721 -28.19 -18.79 -12.74
CA LEU A 721 -27.07 -19.64 -13.15
C LEU A 721 -27.08 -19.83 -14.66
N SER A 722 -26.05 -19.35 -15.36
CA SER A 722 -25.85 -19.65 -16.79
C SER A 722 -25.69 -21.14 -17.04
N TRP A 723 -26.14 -21.60 -18.19
CA TRP A 723 -25.78 -22.93 -18.67
C TRP A 723 -24.34 -22.94 -19.17
N VAL A 724 -23.51 -23.83 -18.61
CA VAL A 724 -22.09 -24.01 -18.96
C VAL A 724 -21.88 -25.46 -19.45
N PRO A 725 -21.21 -25.69 -20.60
CA PRO A 725 -20.85 -27.04 -21.03
C PRO A 725 -19.66 -27.56 -20.23
N GLU A 726 -19.69 -28.84 -19.90
CA GLU A 726 -18.59 -29.55 -19.23
C GLU A 726 -17.39 -29.88 -20.16
N GLN A 727 -17.42 -29.43 -21.42
CA GLN A 727 -16.39 -29.73 -22.43
C GLN A 727 -16.08 -28.50 -23.29
N GLY A 728 -14.85 -28.39 -23.79
CA GLY A 728 -14.40 -27.33 -24.70
C GLY A 728 -13.23 -26.47 -24.22
N THR A 729 -12.80 -26.61 -22.96
CA THR A 729 -11.50 -26.07 -22.51
C THR A 729 -10.36 -27.05 -22.77
N VAL A 730 -9.20 -26.52 -23.13
CA VAL A 730 -7.90 -27.22 -23.18
C VAL A 730 -6.89 -26.67 -22.17
N GLY A 731 -7.26 -25.64 -21.39
CA GLY A 731 -6.36 -24.96 -20.45
C GLY A 731 -5.10 -24.38 -21.12
N ALA A 732 -5.28 -23.63 -22.22
CA ALA A 732 -4.18 -23.00 -22.96
C ALA A 732 -4.01 -21.53 -22.56
N SER A 733 -5.00 -20.70 -22.90
CA SER A 733 -5.10 -19.28 -22.58
C SER A 733 -6.35 -18.97 -21.74
N GLY A 734 -6.76 -19.95 -20.90
CA GLY A 734 -7.97 -19.94 -20.08
C GLY A 734 -9.03 -20.96 -20.50
N ASP A 735 -10.11 -21.04 -19.72
CA ASP A 735 -11.29 -21.88 -19.93
C ASP A 735 -12.27 -21.24 -20.94
N LEU A 736 -11.74 -20.87 -22.10
CA LEU A 736 -12.39 -19.96 -23.06
C LEU A 736 -13.84 -20.33 -23.37
N ALA A 737 -14.12 -21.58 -23.81
CA ALA A 737 -15.46 -21.99 -24.22
C ALA A 737 -16.46 -22.21 -23.04
N PRO A 738 -16.06 -22.85 -21.91
CA PRO A 738 -16.91 -22.88 -20.71
C PRO A 738 -17.23 -21.49 -20.15
N LEU A 739 -16.24 -20.61 -20.04
CA LEU A 739 -16.43 -19.26 -19.50
C LEU A 739 -17.17 -18.35 -20.48
N ALA A 740 -17.03 -18.55 -21.80
CA ALA A 740 -17.92 -17.98 -22.80
C ALA A 740 -19.40 -18.33 -22.52
N HIS A 741 -19.69 -19.58 -22.18
CA HIS A 741 -21.06 -19.98 -21.88
C HIS A 741 -21.59 -19.44 -20.54
N LEU A 742 -20.72 -19.30 -19.52
CA LEU A 742 -21.04 -18.53 -18.31
C LEU A 742 -21.45 -17.11 -18.72
N ALA A 743 -20.59 -16.43 -19.47
CA ALA A 743 -20.74 -15.10 -20.04
C ALA A 743 -22.00 -14.89 -20.93
N LEU A 744 -22.40 -15.88 -21.74
CA LEU A 744 -23.60 -15.78 -22.59
C LEU A 744 -24.88 -15.61 -21.79
N GLY A 745 -25.17 -16.54 -20.88
CA GLY A 745 -26.37 -16.47 -20.02
C GLY A 745 -26.35 -15.24 -19.14
N LEU A 746 -25.15 -14.89 -18.67
CA LEU A 746 -24.88 -13.68 -17.94
C LEU A 746 -25.41 -12.44 -18.75
N MET A 747 -25.23 -12.32 -20.07
CA MET A 747 -25.80 -11.20 -20.87
C MET A 747 -27.16 -11.50 -21.55
N GLY A 748 -27.98 -12.38 -20.98
CA GLY A 748 -29.31 -12.68 -21.50
C GLY A 748 -29.33 -13.54 -22.77
N GLN A 749 -28.18 -14.05 -23.23
CA GLN A 749 -28.07 -14.92 -24.40
C GLN A 749 -28.02 -16.40 -24.00
N GLY A 750 -28.43 -17.31 -24.88
CA GLY A 750 -28.42 -18.75 -24.57
C GLY A 750 -29.41 -19.12 -23.45
N ARG A 751 -28.96 -19.89 -22.44
CA ARG A 751 -29.81 -20.47 -21.38
C ARG A 751 -29.30 -20.13 -19.99
N MET A 752 -30.25 -19.95 -19.07
CA MET A 752 -30.01 -19.68 -17.66
C MET A 752 -31.08 -20.36 -16.80
N TRP A 753 -30.76 -20.61 -15.53
CA TRP A 753 -31.66 -21.15 -14.52
C TRP A 753 -31.87 -20.14 -13.39
N SER A 754 -33.06 -20.17 -12.79
CA SER A 754 -33.33 -19.59 -11.47
C SER A 754 -34.36 -20.46 -10.73
N PRO A 755 -34.52 -20.28 -9.40
CA PRO A 755 -35.56 -20.97 -8.63
C PRO A 755 -36.99 -20.66 -9.12
N GLU A 756 -37.21 -19.49 -9.73
CA GLU A 756 -38.54 -19.04 -10.17
C GLU A 756 -38.87 -19.47 -11.62
N THR A 757 -37.87 -19.50 -12.50
CA THR A 757 -38.05 -19.78 -13.94
C THR A 757 -37.75 -21.22 -14.34
N GLY A 758 -36.93 -21.94 -13.57
CA GLY A 758 -36.22 -23.11 -14.08
C GLY A 758 -35.29 -22.75 -15.25
N TRP A 759 -34.89 -23.76 -16.04
CA TRP A 759 -34.02 -23.58 -17.21
C TRP A 759 -34.78 -23.00 -18.42
N THR A 760 -34.55 -21.72 -18.72
CA THR A 760 -35.18 -21.03 -19.86
C THR A 760 -34.17 -20.14 -20.63
N ASN A 761 -34.64 -19.31 -21.56
CA ASN A 761 -33.82 -18.28 -22.22
C ASN A 761 -33.32 -17.27 -21.16
N ALA A 762 -32.05 -16.90 -21.24
CA ALA A 762 -31.42 -16.12 -20.19
C ALA A 762 -31.99 -14.70 -20.02
N MET A 763 -32.41 -14.04 -21.10
CA MET A 763 -33.09 -12.73 -21.07
C MET A 763 -34.30 -12.79 -20.14
N THR A 764 -35.14 -13.82 -20.29
CA THR A 764 -36.34 -14.04 -19.47
C THR A 764 -36.01 -14.28 -17.99
N VAL A 765 -34.84 -14.84 -17.67
CA VAL A 765 -34.42 -15.02 -16.27
C VAL A 765 -34.02 -13.69 -15.65
N LEU A 766 -33.21 -12.90 -16.36
CA LEU A 766 -32.77 -11.57 -15.92
C LEU A 766 -33.98 -10.63 -15.75
N GLU A 767 -34.87 -10.57 -16.74
CA GLU A 767 -36.10 -9.75 -16.73
C GLU A 767 -36.96 -10.02 -15.48
N ARG A 768 -37.19 -11.29 -15.11
CA ARG A 768 -37.97 -11.62 -13.91
C ARG A 768 -37.30 -11.22 -12.60
N HIS A 769 -35.97 -11.26 -12.55
CA HIS A 769 -35.21 -10.87 -11.36
C HIS A 769 -34.90 -9.36 -11.31
N GLY A 770 -35.50 -8.57 -12.22
CA GLY A 770 -35.26 -7.13 -12.32
C GLY A 770 -33.85 -6.75 -12.77
N LEU A 771 -33.10 -7.70 -13.33
CA LEU A 771 -31.74 -7.51 -13.81
C LEU A 771 -31.73 -7.10 -15.29
N THR A 772 -30.82 -6.21 -15.64
CA THR A 772 -30.46 -5.92 -17.04
C THR A 772 -29.23 -6.74 -17.45
N PRO A 773 -29.15 -7.24 -18.70
CA PRO A 773 -27.87 -7.60 -19.32
C PRO A 773 -26.90 -6.41 -19.28
N ILE A 774 -25.60 -6.63 -19.06
CA ILE A 774 -24.61 -5.55 -19.24
C ILE A 774 -24.40 -5.29 -20.74
N SER A 775 -23.63 -4.25 -21.06
CA SER A 775 -23.01 -4.09 -22.37
C SER A 775 -21.51 -3.96 -22.12
N LEU A 776 -20.72 -4.87 -22.67
CA LEU A 776 -19.29 -4.89 -22.39
C LEU A 776 -18.55 -3.66 -22.92
N LYS A 777 -17.55 -3.25 -22.15
CA LYS A 777 -16.51 -2.30 -22.52
C LYS A 777 -15.26 -3.05 -23.05
N PRO A 778 -14.30 -2.35 -23.70
CA PRO A 778 -13.04 -2.95 -24.14
C PRO A 778 -12.28 -3.72 -23.03
N LYS A 779 -11.63 -4.83 -23.41
CA LYS A 779 -11.01 -5.84 -22.54
C LYS A 779 -11.95 -6.65 -21.63
N GLU A 780 -13.18 -6.21 -21.34
CA GLU A 780 -14.06 -6.93 -20.40
C GLU A 780 -14.42 -8.34 -20.91
N GLY A 781 -14.68 -8.52 -22.20
CA GLY A 781 -14.96 -9.83 -22.80
C GLY A 781 -13.80 -10.81 -22.62
N LEU A 782 -12.57 -10.40 -22.95
CA LEU A 782 -11.38 -11.23 -22.71
C LEU A 782 -11.18 -11.52 -21.21
N ALA A 783 -11.39 -10.53 -20.35
CA ALA A 783 -11.20 -10.68 -18.90
C ALA A 783 -12.20 -11.64 -18.24
N LEU A 784 -13.34 -11.91 -18.87
CA LEU A 784 -14.36 -12.86 -18.41
C LEU A 784 -14.04 -14.31 -18.82
N ILE A 785 -13.25 -14.53 -19.88
CA ILE A 785 -13.00 -15.87 -20.44
C ILE A 785 -11.54 -16.34 -20.34
N ASN A 786 -10.59 -15.42 -20.18
CA ASN A 786 -9.17 -15.73 -20.02
C ASN A 786 -8.83 -15.94 -18.54
N GLY A 787 -8.99 -17.19 -18.09
CA GLY A 787 -8.58 -17.68 -16.78
C GLY A 787 -9.01 -19.12 -16.54
N THR A 788 -8.56 -19.73 -15.45
CA THR A 788 -8.75 -21.16 -15.14
C THR A 788 -9.86 -21.40 -14.11
N GLN A 789 -10.90 -20.57 -14.11
CA GLN A 789 -11.97 -20.60 -13.10
C GLN A 789 -12.84 -21.87 -13.18
N MET A 790 -13.02 -22.49 -14.35
CA MET A 790 -13.78 -23.75 -14.45
C MET A 790 -12.95 -24.91 -13.90
N ILE A 791 -11.67 -24.97 -14.28
CA ILE A 791 -10.69 -25.95 -13.78
C ILE A 791 -10.59 -25.85 -12.25
N SER A 792 -10.44 -24.64 -11.74
CA SER A 792 -10.25 -24.39 -10.30
C SER A 792 -11.53 -24.63 -9.49
N SER A 793 -12.71 -24.35 -10.05
CA SER A 793 -14.00 -24.65 -9.43
C SER A 793 -14.24 -26.16 -9.28
N LEU A 794 -14.11 -26.91 -10.38
CA LEU A 794 -14.24 -28.37 -10.36
C LEU A 794 -13.13 -29.04 -9.54
N GLY A 795 -11.92 -28.47 -9.56
CA GLY A 795 -10.81 -28.89 -8.71
C GLY A 795 -11.09 -28.66 -7.22
N ALA A 796 -11.70 -27.54 -6.84
CA ALA A 796 -12.08 -27.25 -5.47
C ALA A 796 -13.17 -28.21 -4.97
N GLU A 797 -14.24 -28.43 -5.75
CA GLU A 797 -15.27 -29.43 -5.40
C GLU A 797 -14.65 -30.82 -5.20
N ALA A 798 -13.77 -31.24 -6.12
CA ALA A 798 -13.06 -32.51 -6.01
C ALA A 798 -12.18 -32.58 -4.76
N VAL A 799 -11.50 -31.50 -4.36
CA VAL A 799 -10.64 -31.47 -3.15
C VAL A 799 -11.46 -31.47 -1.86
N GLU A 800 -12.57 -30.73 -1.78
CA GLU A 800 -13.41 -30.77 -0.57
C GLU A 800 -14.07 -32.13 -0.40
N ARG A 801 -14.66 -32.69 -1.47
CA ARG A 801 -15.23 -34.05 -1.46
C ARG A 801 -14.16 -35.11 -1.18
N ALA A 802 -12.96 -34.98 -1.74
CA ALA A 802 -11.82 -35.85 -1.43
C ALA A 802 -11.44 -35.80 0.06
N VAL A 803 -11.39 -34.61 0.69
CA VAL A 803 -11.09 -34.49 2.13
C VAL A 803 -12.21 -35.08 2.98
N ALA A 804 -13.48 -34.79 2.68
CA ALA A 804 -14.65 -35.34 3.35
C ALA A 804 -14.69 -36.88 3.29
N ILE A 805 -14.44 -37.47 2.11
CA ILE A 805 -14.42 -38.94 1.97
C ILE A 805 -13.18 -39.57 2.60
N THR A 806 -12.01 -38.91 2.56
CA THR A 806 -10.78 -39.42 3.18
C THR A 806 -10.91 -39.51 4.71
N ARG A 807 -11.56 -38.53 5.37
CA ARG A 807 -11.90 -38.59 6.81
C ARG A 807 -12.75 -39.83 7.13
N GLN A 808 -13.77 -40.08 6.31
CA GLN A 808 -14.73 -41.17 6.52
C GLN A 808 -14.16 -42.54 6.15
N ALA A 809 -13.24 -42.61 5.19
CA ALA A 809 -12.51 -43.83 4.84
C ALA A 809 -11.76 -44.44 6.04
N ASP A 810 -11.18 -43.60 6.90
CA ASP A 810 -10.52 -44.05 8.14
C ASP A 810 -11.51 -44.73 9.10
N VAL A 811 -12.71 -44.17 9.25
CA VAL A 811 -13.78 -44.69 10.11
C VAL A 811 -14.32 -46.03 9.59
N ILE A 812 -14.55 -46.10 8.27
CA ILE A 812 -15.05 -47.31 7.60
C ILE A 812 -14.01 -48.44 7.65
N ALA A 813 -12.73 -48.12 7.46
CA ALA A 813 -11.65 -49.10 7.58
C ALA A 813 -11.46 -49.59 9.03
N ALA A 814 -11.70 -48.75 10.05
CA ALA A 814 -11.71 -49.16 11.45
C ALA A 814 -12.89 -50.09 11.77
N LEU A 815 -14.10 -49.82 11.25
CA LEU A 815 -15.25 -50.74 11.29
C LEU A 815 -14.89 -52.11 10.68
N THR A 816 -14.26 -52.11 9.49
CA THR A 816 -13.84 -53.35 8.82
C THR A 816 -12.76 -54.11 9.61
N LEU A 817 -11.85 -53.42 10.29
CA LEU A 817 -10.84 -54.06 11.14
C LEU A 817 -11.48 -54.81 12.33
N GLU A 818 -12.37 -54.16 13.08
CA GLU A 818 -13.10 -54.78 14.19
C GLU A 818 -13.99 -55.94 13.69
N ALA A 819 -14.71 -55.74 12.58
CA ALA A 819 -15.52 -56.79 11.96
C ALA A 819 -14.72 -58.02 11.47
N LEU A 820 -13.40 -57.88 11.26
CA LEU A 820 -12.46 -58.94 10.92
C LEU A 820 -11.57 -59.38 12.10
N LYS A 821 -11.80 -58.84 13.31
CA LYS A 821 -11.03 -59.10 14.54
C LYS A 821 -9.51 -58.85 14.39
N GLY A 822 -9.16 -57.81 13.63
CA GLY A 822 -7.76 -57.40 13.40
C GLY A 822 -7.10 -56.74 14.62
N THR A 823 -5.78 -56.51 14.55
CA THR A 823 -4.98 -56.01 15.68
C THR A 823 -4.65 -54.51 15.61
N ASN A 824 -4.96 -53.79 16.70
CA ASN A 824 -4.67 -52.36 16.86
C ASN A 824 -3.16 -52.01 16.92
N LYS A 825 -2.27 -53.00 17.14
CA LYS A 825 -0.80 -52.83 17.25
C LYS A 825 -0.14 -52.18 16.04
N ALA A 826 -0.80 -52.18 14.88
CA ALA A 826 -0.31 -51.57 13.66
C ALA A 826 -0.33 -50.03 13.67
N PHE A 827 -1.09 -49.42 14.59
CA PHE A 827 -1.38 -47.97 14.64
C PHE A 827 -0.67 -47.26 15.79
N ASP A 828 0.28 -47.97 16.43
CA ASP A 828 1.06 -47.52 17.58
C ASP A 828 1.82 -46.20 17.29
N ILE A 829 1.91 -45.34 18.30
CA ILE A 829 2.49 -44.00 18.14
C ILE A 829 3.97 -44.04 17.74
N ASP A 830 4.75 -44.99 18.25
CA ASP A 830 6.20 -45.08 17.97
C ASP A 830 6.47 -45.58 16.55
N VAL A 831 5.65 -46.53 16.07
CA VAL A 831 5.69 -47.06 14.69
C VAL A 831 5.51 -45.94 13.66
N HIS A 832 4.70 -44.93 13.98
CA HIS A 832 4.49 -43.76 13.12
C HIS A 832 5.38 -42.57 13.47
N ALA A 833 5.97 -42.51 14.67
CA ALA A 833 7.01 -41.55 15.01
C ALA A 833 8.25 -41.72 14.13
N VAL A 834 8.71 -42.96 13.94
CA VAL A 834 9.92 -43.29 13.15
C VAL A 834 9.75 -43.12 11.63
N ARG A 835 8.52 -43.05 11.10
CA ARG A 835 8.23 -42.73 9.69
C ARG A 835 7.28 -41.52 9.61
N PRO A 836 7.79 -40.28 9.74
CA PRO A 836 6.99 -39.12 10.14
C PRO A 836 6.23 -38.41 9.00
N HIS A 837 5.60 -39.14 8.07
CA HIS A 837 4.67 -38.52 7.11
C HIS A 837 3.43 -37.96 7.84
N PRO A 838 2.98 -36.71 7.58
CA PRO A 838 1.90 -36.08 8.34
C PRO A 838 0.58 -36.85 8.25
N GLY A 839 0.10 -37.15 7.04
CA GLY A 839 -1.12 -37.91 6.81
C GLY A 839 -1.07 -39.31 7.43
N GLN A 840 0.09 -39.97 7.38
CA GLN A 840 0.28 -41.29 8.02
C GLN A 840 0.12 -41.23 9.54
N LYS A 841 0.68 -40.19 10.19
CA LYS A 841 0.51 -39.96 11.64
C LYS A 841 -0.94 -39.62 11.99
N LEU A 842 -1.60 -38.80 11.17
CA LEU A 842 -3.00 -38.39 11.34
C LEU A 842 -3.96 -39.59 11.29
N VAL A 843 -3.84 -40.43 10.26
CA VAL A 843 -4.67 -41.64 10.12
C VAL A 843 -4.42 -42.61 11.28
N ALA A 844 -3.17 -42.83 11.67
CA ALA A 844 -2.86 -43.70 12.81
C ALA A 844 -3.50 -43.21 14.13
N GLN A 845 -3.50 -41.90 14.38
CA GLN A 845 -4.17 -41.32 15.54
C GLN A 845 -5.70 -41.52 15.47
N ARG A 846 -6.32 -41.31 14.29
CA ARG A 846 -7.75 -41.60 14.08
C ARG A 846 -8.07 -43.07 14.38
N PHE A 847 -7.27 -44.01 13.89
CA PHE A 847 -7.44 -45.44 14.17
C PHE A 847 -7.34 -45.74 15.67
N ARG A 848 -6.32 -45.22 16.39
CA ARG A 848 -6.21 -45.40 17.85
C ARG A 848 -7.39 -44.81 18.63
N SER A 849 -8.00 -43.72 18.15
CA SER A 849 -9.17 -43.10 18.79
C SER A 849 -10.51 -43.78 18.50
N LEU A 850 -10.53 -44.78 17.61
CA LEU A 850 -11.73 -45.52 17.21
C LEU A 850 -11.72 -47.00 17.65
N LEU A 851 -10.54 -47.61 17.71
CA LEU A 851 -10.37 -49.03 18.01
C LEU A 851 -10.22 -49.29 19.52
N HIS A 852 -10.28 -50.58 19.91
CA HIS A 852 -10.13 -51.02 21.30
C HIS A 852 -9.00 -50.28 22.04
N SER A 853 -9.36 -49.63 23.16
CA SER A 853 -8.48 -48.95 24.11
C SER A 853 -9.11 -48.89 25.51
N ASP A 854 -8.34 -48.53 26.55
CA ASP A 854 -8.84 -48.38 27.93
C ASP A 854 -10.04 -47.42 28.05
N LEU A 855 -10.16 -46.45 27.14
CA LEU A 855 -11.25 -45.48 27.07
C LEU A 855 -12.47 -46.01 26.31
N PHE A 856 -12.24 -46.80 25.26
CA PHE A 856 -13.26 -47.37 24.38
C PHE A 856 -12.97 -48.87 24.15
N PRO A 857 -13.41 -49.76 25.06
CA PRO A 857 -13.23 -51.20 24.90
C PRO A 857 -14.12 -51.78 23.78
N SER A 858 -13.70 -52.91 23.20
CA SER A 858 -14.44 -53.69 22.20
C SER A 858 -14.54 -55.14 22.64
N GLU A 859 -15.76 -55.65 22.79
CA GLU A 859 -16.05 -57.05 23.16
C GLU A 859 -15.62 -58.01 22.02
N ILE A 860 -15.68 -57.53 20.78
CA ILE A 860 -15.26 -58.26 19.57
C ILE A 860 -13.74 -58.45 19.54
N ALA A 861 -12.96 -57.50 20.07
CA ALA A 861 -11.50 -57.60 20.19
C ALA A 861 -11.06 -58.43 21.42
N ASP A 862 -11.81 -58.38 22.52
CA ASP A 862 -11.51 -59.13 23.76
C ASP A 862 -11.73 -60.65 23.63
N GLU A 863 -12.50 -61.11 22.63
CA GLU A 863 -12.68 -62.52 22.34
C GLU A 863 -11.39 -63.14 21.77
N LYS A 864 -10.49 -63.56 22.67
CA LYS A 864 -9.10 -64.07 22.49
C LYS A 864 -8.87 -65.12 21.39
N THR A 865 -9.08 -64.74 20.13
CA THR A 865 -9.15 -65.65 18.99
C THR A 865 -8.18 -65.28 17.87
N TYR A 866 -7.55 -64.10 17.92
CA TYR A 866 -6.55 -63.69 16.95
C TYR A 866 -5.26 -64.53 17.07
N LYS A 867 -5.11 -65.50 16.16
CA LYS A 867 -3.95 -66.42 16.08
C LYS A 867 -2.91 -65.97 15.05
N GLY A 868 -3.11 -64.81 14.41
CA GLY A 868 -2.16 -64.24 13.46
C GLY A 868 -0.95 -63.60 14.15
N VAL A 869 0.15 -63.45 13.40
CA VAL A 869 1.31 -62.64 13.82
C VAL A 869 1.19 -61.20 13.30
N GLN A 870 0.56 -61.02 12.12
CA GLN A 870 0.31 -59.73 11.47
C GLN A 870 -0.95 -59.81 10.60
N ASP A 871 -1.66 -58.70 10.49
CA ASP A 871 -2.75 -58.54 9.53
C ASP A 871 -2.25 -58.34 8.09
N ALA A 872 -3.14 -58.67 7.15
CA ALA A 872 -2.99 -58.39 5.73
C ALA A 872 -2.84 -56.88 5.49
N TYR A 873 -2.09 -56.50 4.45
CA TYR A 873 -1.76 -55.10 4.17
C TYR A 873 -2.99 -54.20 3.96
N THR A 874 -4.11 -54.76 3.49
CA THR A 874 -5.37 -54.04 3.29
C THR A 874 -5.98 -53.49 4.58
N LEU A 875 -5.58 -54.04 5.73
CA LEU A 875 -5.95 -53.62 7.07
C LEU A 875 -4.77 -52.94 7.77
N ARG A 876 -3.59 -53.57 7.71
CA ARG A 876 -2.39 -53.16 8.43
C ARG A 876 -1.71 -51.91 7.87
N CYS A 877 -1.89 -51.63 6.59
CA CYS A 877 -1.24 -50.50 5.90
C CYS A 877 -2.17 -49.30 5.67
N CYS A 878 -3.35 -49.26 6.32
CA CYS A 878 -4.28 -48.14 6.19
C CYS A 878 -3.62 -46.76 6.48
N PRO A 879 -2.81 -46.57 7.55
CA PRO A 879 -2.09 -45.31 7.75
C PRO A 879 -1.19 -44.92 6.58
N GLN A 880 -0.54 -45.89 5.94
CA GLN A 880 0.41 -45.66 4.86
C GLN A 880 -0.32 -45.29 3.55
N VAL A 881 -1.50 -45.87 3.29
CA VAL A 881 -2.27 -45.68 2.04
C VAL A 881 -3.29 -44.55 2.16
N HIS A 882 -4.07 -44.48 3.24
CA HIS A 882 -4.94 -43.34 3.49
C HIS A 882 -4.11 -42.09 3.85
N GLY A 883 -2.92 -42.26 4.44
CA GLY A 883 -2.03 -41.16 4.76
C GLY A 883 -1.55 -40.40 3.53
N ILE A 884 -1.17 -41.10 2.46
CA ILE A 884 -0.80 -40.43 1.20
C ILE A 884 -2.01 -39.75 0.53
N ALA A 885 -3.24 -40.26 0.69
CA ALA A 885 -4.44 -39.54 0.25
C ALA A 885 -4.62 -38.22 1.03
N ASN A 886 -4.46 -38.22 2.36
CA ASN A 886 -4.49 -36.99 3.16
C ASN A 886 -3.37 -36.01 2.71
N ASP A 887 -2.11 -36.47 2.61
CA ASP A 887 -0.96 -35.63 2.19
C ASP A 887 -1.14 -35.06 0.77
N THR A 888 -1.71 -35.82 -0.17
CA THR A 888 -2.04 -35.39 -1.54
C THR A 888 -3.17 -34.36 -1.57
N ASN A 889 -4.24 -34.56 -0.82
CA ASN A 889 -5.33 -33.58 -0.71
C ASN A 889 -4.77 -32.23 -0.22
N ASP A 890 -3.90 -32.29 0.79
CA ASP A 890 -3.24 -31.14 1.38
C ASP A 890 -2.27 -30.43 0.42
N PHE A 891 -1.64 -31.15 -0.51
CA PHE A 891 -0.80 -30.61 -1.57
C PHE A 891 -1.64 -29.90 -2.65
N VAL A 892 -2.67 -30.57 -3.18
CA VAL A 892 -3.53 -30.00 -4.24
C VAL A 892 -4.34 -28.81 -3.72
N ARG A 893 -4.82 -28.85 -2.47
CA ARG A 893 -5.47 -27.72 -1.79
C ARG A 893 -4.58 -26.46 -1.74
N LYS A 894 -3.27 -26.61 -1.53
CA LYS A 894 -2.32 -25.47 -1.51
C LYS A 894 -2.12 -24.86 -2.90
N ILE A 895 -2.11 -25.69 -3.95
CA ILE A 895 -2.06 -25.21 -5.34
C ILE A 895 -3.35 -24.48 -5.69
N LEU A 896 -4.52 -25.07 -5.46
CA LEU A 896 -5.82 -24.44 -5.75
C LEU A 896 -6.05 -23.15 -4.93
N ASN A 897 -5.66 -23.11 -3.66
CA ASN A 897 -5.74 -21.89 -2.85
C ASN A 897 -4.81 -20.78 -3.37
N THR A 898 -3.70 -21.14 -4.03
CA THR A 898 -2.87 -20.15 -4.75
C THR A 898 -3.60 -19.69 -6.01
N GLU A 899 -4.11 -20.64 -6.81
CA GLU A 899 -4.73 -20.36 -8.10
C GLU A 899 -5.99 -19.47 -8.00
N LEU A 900 -6.88 -19.80 -7.06
CA LEU A 900 -8.09 -19.03 -6.76
C LEU A 900 -7.79 -17.59 -6.28
N ASN A 901 -6.53 -17.24 -6.04
CA ASN A 901 -6.07 -15.92 -5.61
C ASN A 901 -5.00 -15.30 -6.55
N SER A 902 -4.67 -15.93 -7.69
CA SER A 902 -3.70 -15.42 -8.67
C SER A 902 -4.35 -14.79 -9.91
N ALA A 903 -3.56 -13.98 -10.62
CA ALA A 903 -3.82 -13.62 -12.00
C ALA A 903 -3.42 -14.78 -12.94
N THR A 904 -4.15 -15.90 -12.80
CA THR A 904 -4.24 -17.05 -13.73
C THR A 904 -2.95 -17.81 -14.09
N ASP A 905 -2.82 -19.03 -13.54
CA ASP A 905 -2.00 -20.14 -14.02
C ASP A 905 -2.88 -21.43 -14.04
N ASN A 906 -2.31 -22.64 -14.12
CA ASN A 906 -3.06 -23.91 -14.22
C ASN A 906 -2.73 -24.93 -13.09
N PRO A 907 -3.75 -25.43 -12.35
CA PRO A 907 -3.52 -26.32 -11.20
C PRO A 907 -3.32 -27.80 -11.56
N ALA A 908 -2.49 -28.48 -10.74
CA ALA A 908 -2.05 -29.87 -10.96
C ALA A 908 -3.02 -30.93 -10.39
N LEU A 909 -4.20 -31.07 -10.99
CA LEU A 909 -5.30 -31.92 -10.47
C LEU A 909 -5.11 -33.43 -10.68
N ASP A 910 -4.19 -33.87 -11.53
CA ASP A 910 -3.92 -35.30 -11.78
C ASP A 910 -3.45 -36.06 -10.53
N PHE A 911 -2.69 -35.40 -9.65
CA PHE A 911 -2.26 -36.00 -8.39
C PHE A 911 -3.45 -36.35 -7.49
N LEU A 912 -4.52 -35.55 -7.50
CA LEU A 912 -5.72 -35.80 -6.70
C LEU A 912 -6.40 -37.11 -7.13
N ALA A 913 -6.58 -37.32 -8.43
CA ALA A 913 -7.16 -38.54 -8.97
C ALA A 913 -6.37 -39.77 -8.50
N ILE A 914 -5.04 -39.74 -8.66
CA ILE A 914 -4.15 -40.84 -8.29
C ILE A 914 -4.17 -41.10 -6.76
N GLY A 915 -4.03 -40.05 -5.95
CA GLY A 915 -3.94 -40.18 -4.49
C GLY A 915 -5.24 -40.61 -3.82
N VAL A 916 -6.40 -40.16 -4.33
CA VAL A 916 -7.71 -40.50 -3.76
C VAL A 916 -8.20 -41.86 -4.28
N HIS A 917 -7.85 -42.26 -5.51
CA HIS A 917 -8.16 -43.60 -6.03
C HIS A 917 -7.66 -44.73 -5.11
N GLU A 918 -6.49 -44.57 -4.50
CA GLU A 918 -5.90 -45.59 -3.63
C GLU A 918 -6.80 -45.95 -2.43
N LEU A 919 -7.68 -45.03 -1.98
CA LEU A 919 -8.71 -45.33 -0.96
C LEU A 919 -9.71 -46.39 -1.47
N ALA A 920 -10.19 -46.26 -2.71
CA ALA A 920 -11.06 -47.25 -3.32
C ALA A 920 -10.31 -48.56 -3.63
N ASN A 921 -9.05 -48.46 -4.10
CA ASN A 921 -8.22 -49.61 -4.44
C ASN A 921 -7.93 -50.49 -3.20
N ILE A 922 -7.70 -49.90 -2.02
CA ILE A 922 -7.56 -50.65 -0.76
C ILE A 922 -8.93 -51.07 -0.18
N SER A 923 -9.97 -50.23 -0.29
CA SER A 923 -11.33 -50.52 0.17
C SER A 923 -11.95 -51.74 -0.52
N GLU A 924 -11.82 -51.86 -1.83
CA GLU A 924 -12.36 -53.00 -2.58
C GLU A 924 -11.67 -54.31 -2.19
N ARG A 925 -10.37 -54.27 -1.87
CA ARG A 925 -9.64 -55.41 -1.31
C ARG A 925 -10.02 -55.72 0.15
N ARG A 926 -10.61 -54.77 0.89
CA ARG A 926 -11.27 -55.02 2.19
C ARG A 926 -12.67 -55.61 2.02
N ILE A 927 -13.44 -55.17 1.03
CA ILE A 927 -14.75 -55.76 0.65
C ILE A 927 -14.57 -57.23 0.22
N GLU A 928 -13.58 -57.54 -0.63
CA GLU A 928 -13.24 -58.93 -1.00
C GLU A 928 -12.96 -59.78 0.25
N ARG A 929 -12.12 -59.27 1.17
CA ARG A 929 -11.77 -59.95 2.40
C ARG A 929 -12.96 -60.22 3.31
N LEU A 930 -13.91 -59.28 3.42
CA LEU A 930 -15.15 -59.47 4.18
C LEU A 930 -16.02 -60.57 3.53
N CYS A 931 -16.24 -60.49 2.23
CA CYS A 931 -17.10 -61.42 1.46
C CYS A 931 -16.53 -62.84 1.34
N ASN A 932 -15.21 -63.01 1.36
CA ASN A 932 -14.53 -64.29 1.18
C ASN A 932 -14.42 -65.03 2.53
N PRO A 933 -15.13 -66.16 2.72
CA PRO A 933 -15.16 -66.87 4.01
C PRO A 933 -13.79 -67.39 4.43
N SER A 934 -12.90 -67.65 3.45
CA SER A 934 -11.51 -68.09 3.67
C SER A 934 -10.61 -67.00 4.26
N LEU A 935 -11.06 -65.74 4.25
CA LEU A 935 -10.30 -64.55 4.63
C LEU A 935 -10.93 -63.76 5.80
N SER A 936 -12.22 -63.95 6.07
CA SER A 936 -12.95 -63.33 7.18
C SER A 936 -13.39 -64.28 8.30
N ASN A 937 -13.53 -65.59 8.03
CA ASN A 937 -14.28 -66.55 8.87
C ASN A 937 -15.77 -66.20 9.05
N LEU A 938 -16.32 -65.32 8.19
CA LEU A 938 -17.75 -64.99 8.14
C LEU A 938 -18.46 -65.84 7.07
N PRO A 939 -19.81 -65.90 7.08
CA PRO A 939 -20.56 -66.52 5.99
C PRO A 939 -20.25 -65.88 4.63
N ALA A 940 -20.14 -66.71 3.59
CA ALA A 940 -19.79 -66.27 2.25
C ALA A 940 -20.76 -65.17 1.76
N PHE A 941 -20.19 -64.09 1.21
CA PHE A 941 -20.90 -62.89 0.76
C PHE A 941 -21.81 -62.24 1.83
N LEU A 942 -21.49 -62.45 3.11
CA LEU A 942 -22.12 -61.85 4.28
C LEU A 942 -23.64 -62.11 4.38
N VAL A 943 -24.11 -63.29 3.97
CA VAL A 943 -25.54 -63.64 3.98
C VAL A 943 -25.81 -65.02 4.61
N LYS A 944 -27.02 -65.19 5.16
CA LYS A 944 -27.53 -66.47 5.67
C LYS A 944 -28.14 -67.27 4.52
N GLU A 945 -28.20 -68.60 4.64
CA GLU A 945 -28.73 -69.48 3.58
C GLU A 945 -28.02 -69.24 2.21
N GLY A 946 -26.69 -69.09 2.24
CA GLY A 946 -25.87 -68.85 1.04
C GLY A 946 -26.02 -69.97 0.01
N GLY A 947 -26.22 -69.60 -1.26
CA GLY A 947 -26.58 -70.52 -2.34
C GLY A 947 -28.07 -70.50 -2.69
N LEU A 948 -28.94 -70.10 -1.75
CA LEU A 948 -30.26 -69.55 -2.06
C LEU A 948 -30.21 -68.02 -2.13
N ASN A 949 -29.47 -67.41 -1.21
CA ASN A 949 -29.14 -65.98 -1.23
C ASN A 949 -27.72 -65.76 -1.76
N THR A 950 -27.51 -64.62 -2.41
CA THR A 950 -26.24 -64.18 -3.02
C THR A 950 -25.57 -63.04 -2.26
N GLY A 951 -26.31 -62.31 -1.42
CA GLY A 951 -25.76 -61.32 -0.51
C GLY A 951 -24.98 -60.21 -1.21
N PHE A 952 -23.74 -59.99 -0.77
CA PHE A 952 -22.85 -58.96 -1.30
C PHE A 952 -22.10 -59.39 -2.59
N MET A 953 -22.34 -60.58 -3.15
CA MET A 953 -21.60 -61.10 -4.31
C MET A 953 -21.59 -60.13 -5.50
N VAL A 954 -22.77 -59.68 -5.94
CA VAL A 954 -22.90 -58.77 -7.09
C VAL A 954 -22.50 -57.34 -6.71
N VAL A 955 -22.70 -56.95 -5.45
CA VAL A 955 -22.30 -55.63 -4.91
C VAL A 955 -20.79 -55.47 -4.92
N HIS A 956 -20.04 -56.54 -4.61
CA HIS A 956 -18.58 -56.57 -4.74
C HIS A 956 -18.14 -56.41 -6.20
N CYS A 957 -18.85 -57.01 -7.17
CA CYS A 957 -18.59 -56.77 -8.59
C CYS A 957 -18.77 -55.29 -8.98
N THR A 958 -19.74 -54.58 -8.42
CA THR A 958 -19.89 -53.12 -8.61
C THR A 958 -18.68 -52.35 -8.10
N ALA A 959 -18.21 -52.64 -6.87
CA ALA A 959 -17.01 -51.99 -6.32
C ALA A 959 -15.76 -52.29 -7.18
N ALA A 960 -15.58 -53.54 -7.62
CA ALA A 960 -14.47 -53.94 -8.48
C ALA A 960 -14.50 -53.26 -9.86
N ALA A 961 -15.69 -53.04 -10.44
CA ALA A 961 -15.85 -52.31 -11.70
C ALA A 961 -15.42 -50.84 -11.56
N LEU A 962 -15.92 -50.13 -10.54
CA LEU A 962 -15.58 -48.73 -10.26
C LEU A 962 -14.07 -48.56 -9.99
N VAL A 963 -13.46 -49.48 -9.24
CA VAL A 963 -12.00 -49.52 -9.01
C VAL A 963 -11.22 -49.80 -10.30
N SER A 964 -11.76 -50.58 -11.24
CA SER A 964 -11.13 -50.83 -12.52
C SER A 964 -11.25 -49.63 -13.49
N GLU A 965 -12.36 -48.92 -13.47
CA GLU A 965 -12.57 -47.70 -14.26
C GLU A 965 -11.66 -46.56 -13.79
N ASN A 966 -11.54 -46.38 -12.46
CA ASN A 966 -10.65 -45.39 -11.87
C ASN A 966 -9.18 -45.56 -12.30
N LYS A 967 -8.72 -46.78 -12.58
CA LYS A 967 -7.35 -47.04 -13.07
C LYS A 967 -7.08 -46.43 -14.44
N VAL A 968 -8.12 -46.27 -15.27
CA VAL A 968 -8.05 -45.55 -16.55
C VAL A 968 -8.14 -44.05 -16.32
N LEU A 969 -9.06 -43.59 -15.47
CA LEU A 969 -9.22 -42.17 -15.12
C LEU A 969 -8.00 -41.57 -14.38
N CYS A 970 -7.19 -42.41 -13.74
CA CYS A 970 -5.92 -42.02 -13.11
C CYS A 970 -4.76 -41.80 -14.10
N HIS A 971 -4.92 -42.13 -15.39
CA HIS A 971 -3.93 -41.72 -16.39
C HIS A 971 -3.87 -40.18 -16.43
N PRO A 972 -2.69 -39.54 -16.31
CA PRO A 972 -2.60 -38.09 -16.22
C PRO A 972 -3.10 -37.41 -17.50
N ALA A 973 -3.85 -36.33 -17.37
CA ALA A 973 -4.26 -35.49 -18.50
C ALA A 973 -3.19 -34.43 -18.83
N SER A 974 -2.47 -33.91 -17.83
CA SER A 974 -1.50 -32.82 -17.98
C SER A 974 -0.18 -33.21 -18.65
N VAL A 975 -0.11 -34.41 -19.25
CA VAL A 975 1.01 -34.88 -20.08
C VAL A 975 0.63 -34.93 -21.56
N ASP A 976 -0.63 -34.68 -21.91
CA ASP A 976 -1.11 -34.53 -23.28
C ASP A 976 -1.16 -33.04 -23.66
N THR A 977 -0.84 -32.75 -24.93
CA THR A 977 -0.92 -31.41 -25.50
C THR A 977 -1.16 -31.49 -27.00
N LEU A 978 -2.14 -30.74 -27.49
CA LEU A 978 -2.50 -30.66 -28.90
C LEU A 978 -2.51 -29.21 -29.34
N SER A 979 -1.79 -28.90 -30.42
CA SER A 979 -1.62 -27.52 -30.87
C SER A 979 -2.91 -26.93 -31.44
N THR A 980 -3.42 -25.88 -30.80
CA THR A 980 -4.60 -25.11 -31.20
C THR A 980 -4.21 -23.76 -31.81
N SER A 981 -5.22 -22.99 -32.24
CA SER A 981 -5.05 -21.63 -32.77
C SER A 981 -3.98 -21.50 -33.88
N ALA A 982 -3.88 -22.54 -34.72
CA ALA A 982 -2.90 -22.68 -35.80
C ALA A 982 -1.43 -22.50 -35.33
N ALA A 983 -1.05 -23.22 -34.26
CA ALA A 983 0.26 -23.13 -33.60
C ALA A 983 0.59 -21.76 -32.99
N THR A 984 -0.44 -21.01 -32.59
CA THR A 984 -0.29 -19.91 -31.61
C THR A 984 -0.41 -20.44 -30.18
N GLU A 985 -1.13 -21.54 -29.99
CA GLU A 985 -1.23 -22.29 -28.74
C GLU A 985 -0.62 -23.68 -29.02
N ASP A 986 0.71 -23.77 -28.93
CA ASP A 986 1.48 -24.98 -29.24
C ASP A 986 1.66 -25.90 -28.01
N HIS A 987 1.57 -25.35 -26.80
CA HIS A 987 1.49 -26.09 -25.55
C HIS A 987 0.22 -25.73 -24.76
N VAL A 988 -0.51 -26.75 -24.28
CA VAL A 988 -1.75 -26.62 -23.49
C VAL A 988 -1.68 -27.52 -22.23
N SER A 989 -2.56 -27.36 -21.25
CA SER A 989 -2.49 -28.10 -19.97
C SER A 989 -3.45 -29.28 -19.84
N MET A 990 -4.52 -29.33 -20.66
CA MET A 990 -5.66 -30.23 -20.52
C MET A 990 -6.33 -30.21 -19.11
N GLY A 991 -6.14 -29.13 -18.34
CA GLY A 991 -6.56 -29.03 -16.93
C GLY A 991 -8.05 -29.28 -16.69
N GLY A 992 -8.93 -28.94 -17.65
CA GLY A 992 -10.37 -29.19 -17.54
C GLY A 992 -10.74 -30.67 -17.61
N TRP A 993 -9.96 -31.46 -18.34
CA TRP A 993 -10.08 -32.92 -18.32
C TRP A 993 -9.49 -33.50 -17.03
N ALA A 994 -8.36 -32.96 -16.54
CA ALA A 994 -7.79 -33.32 -15.24
C ALA A 994 -8.78 -33.11 -14.08
N ALA A 995 -9.48 -31.97 -14.05
CA ALA A 995 -10.49 -31.65 -13.04
C ALA A 995 -11.68 -32.62 -13.09
N ARG A 996 -12.27 -32.83 -14.27
CA ARG A 996 -13.45 -33.70 -14.43
C ARG A 996 -13.17 -35.16 -14.08
N LYS A 997 -12.03 -35.71 -14.50
CA LYS A 997 -11.68 -37.11 -14.17
C LYS A 997 -11.28 -37.26 -12.70
N ALA A 998 -10.69 -36.24 -12.06
CA ALA A 998 -10.45 -36.25 -10.61
C ALA A 998 -11.77 -36.26 -9.82
N LEU A 999 -12.72 -35.39 -10.15
CA LEU A 999 -14.05 -35.39 -9.54
C LEU A 999 -14.77 -36.73 -9.73
N LYS A 1000 -14.67 -37.32 -10.94
CA LYS A 1000 -15.27 -38.62 -11.24
C LYS A 1000 -14.63 -39.78 -10.45
N VAL A 1001 -13.32 -39.75 -10.23
CA VAL A 1001 -12.63 -40.69 -9.34
C VAL A 1001 -13.13 -40.55 -7.90
N VAL A 1002 -13.37 -39.33 -7.41
CA VAL A 1002 -13.93 -39.08 -6.07
C VAL A 1002 -15.33 -39.66 -5.93
N GLU A 1003 -16.24 -39.46 -6.89
CA GLU A 1003 -17.57 -40.10 -6.90
C GLU A 1003 -17.49 -41.63 -6.75
N HIS A 1004 -16.58 -42.26 -7.51
CA HIS A 1004 -16.39 -43.70 -7.47
C HIS A 1004 -15.77 -44.17 -6.14
N VAL A 1005 -14.92 -43.36 -5.51
CA VAL A 1005 -14.35 -43.62 -4.18
C VAL A 1005 -15.42 -43.53 -3.09
N GLU A 1006 -16.31 -42.54 -3.16
CA GLU A 1006 -17.48 -42.42 -2.28
C GLU A 1006 -18.40 -43.65 -2.37
N GLN A 1007 -18.69 -44.12 -3.60
CA GLN A 1007 -19.54 -45.29 -3.84
C GLN A 1007 -18.90 -46.61 -3.38
N VAL A 1008 -17.60 -46.80 -3.60
CA VAL A 1008 -16.87 -47.99 -3.12
C VAL A 1008 -16.82 -48.01 -1.59
N LEU A 1009 -16.62 -46.86 -0.93
CA LEU A 1009 -16.65 -46.77 0.53
C LEU A 1009 -18.07 -46.90 1.12
N ALA A 1010 -19.11 -46.48 0.41
CA ALA A 1010 -20.50 -46.78 0.78
C ALA A 1010 -20.78 -48.29 0.78
N ILE A 1011 -20.23 -49.02 -0.20
CA ILE A 1011 -20.28 -50.49 -0.25
C ILE A 1011 -19.48 -51.11 0.91
N GLU A 1012 -18.30 -50.59 1.25
CA GLU A 1012 -17.52 -51.09 2.39
C GLU A 1012 -18.26 -50.86 3.71
N LEU A 1013 -18.85 -49.68 3.93
CA LEU A 1013 -19.66 -49.36 5.11
C LEU A 1013 -20.84 -50.33 5.28
N LEU A 1014 -21.56 -50.64 4.19
CA LEU A 1014 -22.62 -51.63 4.17
C LEU A 1014 -22.12 -53.03 4.54
N ALA A 1015 -20.98 -53.45 3.96
CA ALA A 1015 -20.38 -54.76 4.19
C ALA A 1015 -19.85 -54.90 5.62
N ALA A 1016 -19.14 -53.90 6.15
CA ALA A 1016 -18.59 -53.91 7.50
C ALA A 1016 -19.70 -53.96 8.57
N CYS A 1017 -20.74 -53.14 8.43
CA CYS A 1017 -21.88 -53.17 9.36
C CYS A 1017 -22.70 -54.46 9.23
N GLN A 1018 -22.80 -55.05 8.02
CA GLN A 1018 -23.39 -56.39 7.85
C GLN A 1018 -22.53 -57.48 8.50
N ALA A 1019 -21.20 -57.38 8.46
CA ALA A 1019 -20.31 -58.32 9.13
C ALA A 1019 -20.48 -58.29 10.66
N LEU A 1020 -20.72 -57.12 11.25
CA LEU A 1020 -21.04 -56.99 12.69
C LEU A 1020 -22.33 -57.74 13.09
N GLU A 1021 -23.30 -57.96 12.19
CA GLU A 1021 -24.51 -58.76 12.45
C GLU A 1021 -24.17 -60.21 12.87
N PHE A 1022 -23.07 -60.75 12.36
CA PHE A 1022 -22.65 -62.13 12.61
C PHE A 1022 -21.83 -62.29 13.89
N HIS A 1023 -21.34 -61.19 14.49
CA HIS A 1023 -20.72 -61.18 15.81
C HIS A 1023 -21.71 -60.90 16.94
N ARG A 1024 -22.95 -60.45 16.63
CA ARG A 1024 -23.96 -60.18 17.67
C ARG A 1024 -24.25 -61.45 18.49
N PRO A 1025 -24.33 -61.37 19.83
CA PRO A 1025 -24.58 -60.16 20.63
C PRO A 1025 -23.37 -59.26 20.92
N LEU A 1026 -22.13 -59.64 20.56
CA LEU A 1026 -20.93 -58.86 20.86
C LEU A 1026 -20.98 -57.46 20.21
N LYS A 1027 -20.33 -56.50 20.86
CA LYS A 1027 -20.18 -55.11 20.42
C LYS A 1027 -18.75 -54.73 20.03
N THR A 1028 -18.65 -53.82 19.07
CA THR A 1028 -17.42 -53.06 18.82
C THR A 1028 -17.33 -51.88 19.80
N THR A 1029 -16.35 -51.00 19.63
CA THR A 1029 -16.18 -49.79 20.45
C THR A 1029 -17.37 -48.85 20.35
N GLU A 1030 -17.60 -48.04 21.40
CA GLU A 1030 -18.69 -47.06 21.43
C GLU A 1030 -18.75 -46.15 20.17
N PRO A 1031 -17.66 -45.48 19.72
CA PRO A 1031 -17.71 -44.66 18.50
C PRO A 1031 -18.11 -45.44 17.25
N LEU A 1032 -17.69 -46.70 17.11
CA LEU A 1032 -18.00 -47.51 15.92
C LEU A 1032 -19.41 -48.10 15.99
N GLU A 1033 -19.94 -48.37 17.18
CA GLU A 1033 -21.37 -48.66 17.37
C GLU A 1033 -22.26 -47.47 16.97
N LYS A 1034 -21.83 -46.21 17.19
CA LYS A 1034 -22.60 -45.03 16.71
C LYS A 1034 -22.70 -44.99 15.17
N VAL A 1035 -21.66 -45.39 14.45
CA VAL A 1035 -21.68 -45.48 12.99
C VAL A 1035 -22.58 -46.63 12.51
N TYR A 1036 -22.54 -47.78 13.20
CA TYR A 1036 -23.45 -48.89 12.96
C TYR A 1036 -24.92 -48.48 13.20
N GLU A 1037 -25.23 -47.82 14.32
CA GLU A 1037 -26.56 -47.27 14.63
C GLU A 1037 -27.04 -46.28 13.55
N LEU A 1038 -26.17 -45.34 13.15
CA LEU A 1038 -26.43 -44.36 12.09
C LEU A 1038 -26.80 -45.06 10.77
N LEU A 1039 -26.00 -46.02 10.30
CA LEU A 1039 -26.32 -46.75 9.08
C LEU A 1039 -27.61 -47.57 9.24
N ARG A 1040 -27.83 -48.20 10.39
CA ARG A 1040 -29.02 -49.01 10.66
C ARG A 1040 -30.31 -48.20 10.76
N SER A 1041 -30.22 -46.89 11.00
CA SER A 1041 -31.38 -45.98 10.91
C SER A 1041 -31.93 -45.82 9.48
N VAL A 1042 -31.11 -46.08 8.46
CA VAL A 1042 -31.49 -45.96 7.03
C VAL A 1042 -31.44 -47.28 6.26
N VAL A 1043 -30.58 -48.23 6.63
CA VAL A 1043 -30.40 -49.53 5.95
C VAL A 1043 -30.46 -50.69 6.94
N ARG A 1044 -31.53 -51.48 6.84
CA ARG A 1044 -31.78 -52.71 7.64
C ARG A 1044 -30.76 -53.84 7.35
N PRO A 1045 -30.51 -54.78 8.28
CA PRO A 1045 -29.66 -55.95 8.04
C PRO A 1045 -30.09 -56.78 6.82
N LEU A 1046 -29.13 -57.41 6.13
CA LEU A 1046 -29.38 -58.27 4.97
C LEU A 1046 -29.58 -59.73 5.41
N ASN A 1047 -30.81 -60.08 5.79
CA ASN A 1047 -31.16 -61.46 6.16
C ASN A 1047 -31.55 -62.34 4.95
N LYS A 1048 -32.03 -61.74 3.86
CA LYS A 1048 -32.32 -62.34 2.54
C LYS A 1048 -32.10 -61.30 1.45
N ASP A 1049 -31.86 -61.74 0.21
CA ASP A 1049 -31.56 -60.88 -0.93
C ASP A 1049 -32.65 -59.83 -1.22
N ARG A 1050 -32.23 -58.67 -1.73
CA ARG A 1050 -33.09 -57.53 -2.12
C ARG A 1050 -32.36 -56.62 -3.13
N VAL A 1051 -33.04 -55.59 -3.62
CA VAL A 1051 -32.44 -54.53 -4.44
C VAL A 1051 -31.44 -53.73 -3.60
N MET A 1052 -30.15 -53.95 -3.83
CA MET A 1052 -29.07 -53.32 -3.06
C MET A 1052 -28.73 -51.89 -3.51
N SER A 1053 -29.16 -51.43 -4.70
CA SER A 1053 -28.83 -50.07 -5.18
C SER A 1053 -29.37 -48.99 -4.23
N LEU A 1054 -30.60 -49.16 -3.75
CA LEU A 1054 -31.24 -48.24 -2.79
C LEU A 1054 -30.49 -48.17 -1.45
N ASP A 1055 -29.89 -49.29 -1.01
CA ASP A 1055 -29.05 -49.32 0.19
C ASP A 1055 -27.71 -48.61 -0.03
N ILE A 1056 -27.11 -48.75 -1.22
CA ILE A 1056 -25.87 -48.07 -1.63
C ILE A 1056 -26.12 -46.57 -1.76
N GLU A 1057 -27.22 -46.15 -2.39
CA GLU A 1057 -27.66 -44.75 -2.48
C GLU A 1057 -27.88 -44.14 -1.07
N ALA A 1058 -28.52 -44.89 -0.16
CA ALA A 1058 -28.72 -44.45 1.23
C ALA A 1058 -27.40 -44.31 2.00
N ALA A 1059 -26.46 -45.26 1.84
CA ALA A 1059 -25.14 -45.19 2.46
C ALA A 1059 -24.27 -44.08 1.86
N HIS A 1060 -24.24 -43.93 0.53
CA HIS A 1060 -23.52 -42.85 -0.18
C HIS A 1060 -24.04 -41.47 0.24
N LYS A 1061 -25.36 -41.32 0.45
CA LYS A 1061 -25.97 -40.10 0.97
C LYS A 1061 -25.55 -39.76 2.40
N LEU A 1062 -25.21 -40.73 3.26
CA LEU A 1062 -24.61 -40.44 4.57
C LEU A 1062 -23.19 -39.88 4.42
N LEU A 1063 -22.41 -40.40 3.47
CA LEU A 1063 -21.02 -39.99 3.23
C LEU A 1063 -20.94 -38.59 2.60
N LEU A 1064 -21.83 -38.29 1.64
CA LEU A 1064 -22.02 -36.95 1.05
C LEU A 1064 -22.50 -35.90 2.07
N GLN A 1065 -22.98 -36.33 3.25
CA GLN A 1065 -23.40 -35.44 4.34
C GLN A 1065 -22.42 -35.45 5.52
N GLU A 1066 -21.21 -36.01 5.35
CA GLU A 1066 -20.18 -36.23 6.39
C GLU A 1066 -20.66 -36.93 7.69
N LYS A 1067 -21.85 -37.52 7.72
CA LYS A 1067 -22.49 -38.01 8.96
C LYS A 1067 -21.73 -39.12 9.66
N VAL A 1068 -20.96 -39.92 8.91
CA VAL A 1068 -20.08 -40.96 9.49
C VAL A 1068 -18.89 -40.34 10.23
N TRP A 1069 -18.43 -39.16 9.81
CA TRP A 1069 -17.42 -38.37 10.51
C TRP A 1069 -18.03 -37.62 11.71
N GLU A 1070 -19.19 -36.97 11.54
CA GLU A 1070 -19.91 -36.29 12.63
C GLU A 1070 -20.19 -37.23 13.82
N ALA A 1071 -20.59 -38.47 13.54
CA ALA A 1071 -20.92 -39.48 14.56
C ALA A 1071 -19.74 -39.88 15.46
N VAL A 1072 -18.49 -39.75 14.97
CA VAL A 1072 -17.28 -40.16 15.73
C VAL A 1072 -16.44 -38.99 16.24
N LEU A 1073 -16.58 -37.78 15.68
CA LEU A 1073 -15.77 -36.62 16.03
C LEU A 1073 -15.75 -36.31 17.54
N PRO A 1074 -16.86 -36.34 18.30
CA PRO A 1074 -16.83 -36.10 19.75
C PRO A 1074 -15.95 -37.10 20.52
N TYR A 1075 -15.97 -38.36 20.10
CA TYR A 1075 -15.18 -39.45 20.68
C TYR A 1075 -13.69 -39.29 20.33
N MET A 1076 -13.36 -38.87 19.11
CA MET A 1076 -11.98 -38.52 18.72
C MET A 1076 -11.41 -37.34 19.52
N ASP A 1077 -12.25 -36.37 19.89
CA ASP A 1077 -11.85 -35.24 20.76
C ASP A 1077 -11.70 -35.67 22.23
N GLN A 1078 -12.56 -36.57 22.72
CA GLN A 1078 -12.45 -37.17 24.05
C GLN A 1078 -11.16 -37.99 24.18
N TYR A 1079 -10.85 -38.82 23.19
CA TYR A 1079 -9.61 -39.61 23.15
C TYR A 1079 -8.37 -38.70 23.14
N ARG A 1080 -8.33 -37.66 22.30
CA ARG A 1080 -7.19 -36.74 22.24
C ARG A 1080 -6.95 -35.99 23.56
N LYS A 1081 -8.00 -35.64 24.30
CA LYS A 1081 -7.88 -35.06 25.65
C LYS A 1081 -7.30 -36.07 26.65
N HIS A 1082 -7.72 -37.33 26.57
CA HIS A 1082 -7.19 -38.42 27.42
C HIS A 1082 -5.71 -38.73 27.11
N GLU A 1083 -5.35 -38.86 25.83
CA GLU A 1083 -3.97 -39.04 25.34
C GLU A 1083 -3.05 -37.91 25.86
N GLN A 1084 -3.50 -36.65 25.76
CA GLN A 1084 -2.77 -35.49 26.30
C GLN A 1084 -2.63 -35.51 27.83
N GLN A 1085 -3.67 -35.92 28.57
CA GLN A 1085 -3.62 -36.03 30.04
C GLN A 1085 -2.65 -37.13 30.50
N GLN A 1086 -2.63 -38.27 29.82
CA GLN A 1086 -1.64 -39.33 30.09
C GLN A 1086 -0.21 -38.84 29.82
N PHE A 1087 0.05 -38.20 28.67
CA PHE A 1087 1.36 -37.61 28.35
C PHE A 1087 1.78 -36.48 29.31
N ALA A 1088 0.84 -35.72 29.87
CA ALA A 1088 1.16 -34.77 30.93
C ALA A 1088 1.55 -35.48 32.23
N SER A 1089 0.80 -36.52 32.63
CA SER A 1089 1.04 -37.25 33.87
C SER A 1089 2.36 -38.02 33.90
N SER A 1090 2.78 -38.61 32.77
CA SER A 1090 4.05 -39.36 32.68
C SER A 1090 5.28 -38.44 32.80
N ASN A 1091 5.26 -37.27 32.16
CA ASN A 1091 6.35 -36.27 32.24
C ASN A 1091 6.48 -35.59 33.62
N PHE A 1092 5.53 -35.80 34.55
CA PHE A 1092 5.66 -35.40 35.96
C PHE A 1092 6.18 -36.53 36.87
N SER A 1093 6.48 -37.71 36.31
CA SER A 1093 6.96 -38.90 37.03
C SER A 1093 8.40 -39.32 36.69
N SER A 1094 9.10 -38.49 35.91
CA SER A 1094 10.48 -38.66 35.42
C SER A 1094 11.35 -37.46 35.76
#